data_AF-A0A6H1LCZ1-F1
#
_entry.id   AF-A0A6H1LCZ1-F1
#
_cell.length_a   1.000
_cell.length_b   1.000
_cell.length_c   1.000
_cell.angle_alpha   90.00
_cell.angle_beta   90.00
_cell.angle_gamma   90.00
#
_symmetry.space_group_name_H-M   'P 1'
#
loop_
_entity.id
_entity.type
_entity.pdbx_description
1 polymer ?
#
loop_
_entity_poly.entity_id
_entity_poly.type
_entity_poly.pdbx_seq_one_letter_code
_entity_poly.pdbx_strand_id
1 'polypeptide(L)'
;MRSHSRKTAAAVGALATVAFLVTAPPSVGAVRLRGAPAGGRDATADVLADRDVTLTGDTVVTVPSGTMTYDGVFRGQGTLTVRGGGTLILNKDSDFTLPAARQRQKVTTQGGNHPYTTVSNPDPPAITVERGTTLQYGTGGGTGLIGHFPYNTPGYQLNQLNVRVDGTLRLSLTRTFNIGTISGSGLVTQPRNMWGTLDLAGTHPFSGVIDNGTGMAVGRPEYPVALPNARAVLNQGSWIIDTPLYQTITLRQNFYQRAYGSDVNVHSRPGSKVVLTGQYGYSDQGGDNDPSLSDPGLNWRPVPHQLNKRGTNIEGADVQWGDGTTHKIFMPGTKDTVYINLHMASGVRSRLTFAYDGPVTLGAPIGGGRYHDTLAAPGAGDVVIKGTRGNDVTFAAQQYYDGSTTIEKGAVLRLGSGARGGDGSLLAGTERRRIVDNGTLIVRNTATPLSLTRLGGIGGLTQSGAATTTLTGGEVSYTGPTTVTKGTLALASGATLAHSKAIRLTSADARLDVRTTGLRASTSLSGKGTVRGAVVNDGEVAGALTVTGDYTQGAKGTLVLRDRPLRVTGAVRLAGDLDLSAAGTDPAREIRVLDHTGRARTTGAFSGLREGATLALADATYRISYRGGDGNDVTLKAVSNHRTVAAPSPSTSGLPSVKNSTAVGDSENANSWWPLLLAPLLAALAVPIVRRERSRRRGGRRHAASR
;
A
#
# COMPACT_ATOMS: atom_id res chain seq x y z
N MET A 1 40.19 26.99 -17.53
CA MET A 1 41.07 27.72 -18.48
C MET A 1 41.27 26.85 -19.72
N ARG A 2 41.40 27.48 -20.92
CA ARG A 2 41.65 26.86 -22.24
C ARG A 2 40.57 25.85 -22.69
N SER A 3 39.59 26.16 -23.54
CA SER A 3 39.55 26.86 -24.86
C SER A 3 40.23 26.09 -26.00
N HIS A 4 39.42 25.46 -26.87
CA HIS A 4 39.78 25.23 -28.27
C HIS A 4 38.58 25.54 -29.17
N SER A 5 38.80 26.47 -30.09
CA SER A 5 37.86 26.91 -31.12
C SER A 5 38.12 26.19 -32.44
N ARG A 6 37.08 26.04 -33.26
CA ARG A 6 37.20 25.78 -34.71
C ARG A 6 36.24 26.68 -35.47
N LYS A 7 36.81 27.61 -36.26
CA LYS A 7 36.23 28.08 -37.54
C LYS A 7 36.57 27.00 -38.59
N THR A 8 35.97 26.82 -39.76
CA THR A 8 35.29 27.69 -40.75
C THR A 8 34.11 26.89 -41.37
N ALA A 9 33.30 27.33 -42.34
CA ALA A 9 33.44 28.37 -43.36
C ALA A 9 32.10 29.01 -43.78
N ALA A 10 32.18 30.13 -44.48
CA ALA A 10 31.03 30.82 -45.08
C ALA A 10 30.90 30.46 -46.56
N ALA A 11 29.66 30.46 -47.06
CA ALA A 11 29.36 30.50 -48.49
C ALA A 11 28.47 31.73 -48.76
N VAL A 12 28.85 32.52 -49.75
CA VAL A 12 28.17 33.78 -50.12
C VAL A 12 27.12 33.48 -51.19
N GLY A 13 25.89 33.95 -51.00
CA GLY A 13 24.81 33.97 -51.99
C GLY A 13 24.30 35.39 -52.17
N ALA A 14 24.25 35.87 -53.41
CA ALA A 14 24.12 37.30 -53.71
C ALA A 14 22.71 37.88 -53.49
N LEU A 15 22.64 39.15 -53.07
CA LEU A 15 21.43 39.97 -53.21
C LEU A 15 21.23 40.37 -54.67
N ALA A 16 20.01 40.21 -55.17
CA ALA A 16 19.52 40.89 -56.36
C ALA A 16 18.44 41.90 -55.93
N THR A 17 18.75 43.19 -56.00
CA THR A 17 17.80 44.28 -55.75
C THR A 17 16.92 44.49 -56.97
N VAL A 18 15.60 44.31 -56.82
CA VAL A 18 14.61 44.79 -57.79
C VAL A 18 13.69 45.76 -57.07
N ALA A 19 13.80 47.04 -57.42
CA ALA A 19 12.86 48.06 -56.99
C ALA A 19 11.69 48.10 -57.98
N PHE A 20 10.46 48.03 -57.48
CA PHE A 20 9.27 48.42 -58.24
C PHE A 20 8.30 49.23 -57.37
N LEU A 21 7.47 50.02 -58.04
CA LEU A 21 6.84 51.24 -57.53
C LEU A 21 5.90 51.03 -56.34
N VAL A 22 5.80 52.08 -55.53
CA VAL A 22 4.76 52.26 -54.51
C VAL A 22 3.39 52.35 -55.19
N THR A 23 2.55 51.35 -54.97
CA THR A 23 1.08 51.46 -55.05
C THR A 23 0.49 50.94 -53.74
N ALA A 24 -0.37 51.73 -53.11
CA ALA A 24 -0.91 51.39 -51.80
C ALA A 24 -1.95 50.24 -51.90
N PRO A 25 -1.79 49.14 -51.16
CA PRO A 25 -2.85 48.16 -50.95
C PRO A 25 -3.79 48.60 -49.82
N PRO A 26 -5.02 48.06 -49.75
CA PRO A 26 -6.13 48.68 -49.04
C PRO A 26 -6.06 48.54 -47.52
N SER A 27 -6.87 49.36 -46.85
CA SER A 27 -7.19 49.26 -45.42
C SER A 27 -7.50 47.82 -45.02
N VAL A 28 -6.67 47.26 -44.13
CA VAL A 28 -6.87 45.91 -43.59
C VAL A 28 -8.21 45.89 -42.87
N GLY A 29 -9.16 45.11 -43.42
CA GLY A 29 -10.51 45.03 -42.91
C GLY A 29 -10.53 44.61 -41.44
N ALA A 30 -11.44 45.20 -40.67
CA ALA A 30 -11.61 44.90 -39.25
C ALA A 30 -11.66 43.39 -39.01
N VAL A 31 -10.75 42.89 -38.18
CA VAL A 31 -10.82 41.54 -37.63
C VAL A 31 -12.18 41.43 -36.95
N ARG A 32 -13.10 40.67 -37.55
CA ARG A 32 -14.39 40.36 -36.92
C ARG A 32 -14.13 39.46 -35.72
N LEU A 33 -13.89 40.10 -34.58
CA LEU A 33 -14.16 39.53 -33.26
C LEU A 33 -15.47 38.76 -33.36
N ARG A 34 -15.48 37.49 -32.91
CA ARG A 34 -16.74 36.76 -32.76
C ARG A 34 -17.64 37.60 -31.87
N GLY A 35 -18.75 38.07 -32.47
CA GLY A 35 -19.73 38.90 -31.78
C GLY A 35 -20.14 38.26 -30.47
N ALA A 36 -20.45 39.08 -29.48
CA ALA A 36 -21.00 38.60 -28.23
C ALA A 36 -22.20 37.67 -28.51
N PRO A 37 -22.45 36.64 -27.68
CA PRO A 37 -23.72 35.93 -27.72
C PRO A 37 -24.86 36.97 -27.63
N ALA A 38 -25.87 36.84 -28.48
CA ALA A 38 -26.89 37.86 -28.65
C ALA A 38 -27.57 38.20 -27.31
N GLY A 39 -27.37 39.43 -26.83
CA GLY A 39 -27.96 39.94 -25.58
C GLY A 39 -26.97 40.37 -24.49
N GLY A 40 -25.67 40.09 -24.60
CA GLY A 40 -24.67 40.51 -23.60
C GLY A 40 -24.13 41.94 -23.78
N ARG A 41 -23.90 42.67 -22.68
CA ARG A 41 -23.19 43.97 -22.68
C ARG A 41 -21.69 43.74 -22.87
N ASP A 42 -21.09 44.40 -23.84
CA ASP A 42 -19.62 44.52 -23.87
C ASP A 42 -19.19 45.69 -22.96
N ALA A 43 -18.40 45.39 -21.92
CA ALA A 43 -17.88 46.36 -20.97
C ALA A 43 -16.37 46.62 -21.17
N THR A 44 -15.77 46.13 -22.27
CA THR A 44 -14.33 46.24 -22.54
C THR A 44 -13.83 47.68 -22.49
N ALA A 45 -14.56 48.63 -23.09
CA ALA A 45 -14.17 50.05 -23.10
C ALA A 45 -14.25 50.72 -21.72
N ASP A 46 -15.16 50.29 -20.85
CA ASP A 46 -15.27 50.82 -19.48
C ASP A 46 -14.13 50.28 -18.60
N VAL A 47 -13.82 48.99 -18.70
CA VAL A 47 -12.71 48.35 -17.98
C VAL A 47 -11.36 48.91 -18.44
N LEU A 48 -11.14 49.07 -19.74
CA LEU A 48 -9.92 49.69 -20.29
C LEU A 48 -9.74 51.17 -19.90
N ALA A 49 -10.79 51.82 -19.39
CA ALA A 49 -10.78 53.19 -18.89
C ALA A 49 -10.86 53.27 -17.35
N ASP A 50 -10.64 52.16 -16.63
CA ASP A 50 -10.69 52.03 -15.18
C ASP A 50 -12.00 52.51 -14.53
N ARG A 51 -13.13 52.37 -15.23
CA ARG A 51 -14.46 52.77 -14.76
C ARG A 51 -15.20 51.63 -14.10
N ASP A 52 -15.91 51.91 -13.00
CA ASP A 52 -16.85 50.99 -12.38
C ASP A 52 -17.90 50.47 -13.37
N VAL A 53 -18.09 49.15 -13.41
CA VAL A 53 -19.04 48.48 -14.29
C VAL A 53 -20.21 47.94 -13.48
N THR A 54 -21.39 48.54 -13.68
CA THR A 54 -22.66 47.98 -13.21
C THR A 54 -23.19 46.94 -14.21
N LEU A 55 -23.22 45.68 -13.80
CA LEU A 55 -23.87 44.57 -14.49
C LEU A 55 -25.39 44.71 -14.38
N THR A 56 -26.06 44.62 -15.52
CA THR A 56 -27.54 44.56 -15.64
C THR A 56 -27.99 43.30 -16.40
N GLY A 57 -27.07 42.39 -16.69
CA GLY A 57 -27.24 41.20 -17.50
C GLY A 57 -25.90 40.51 -17.74
N ASP A 58 -25.85 39.58 -18.70
CA ASP A 58 -24.58 38.95 -19.10
C ASP A 58 -23.63 40.01 -19.66
N THR A 59 -22.40 40.06 -19.14
CA THR A 59 -21.40 41.10 -19.43
C THR A 59 -20.09 40.47 -19.88
N VAL A 60 -19.48 41.03 -20.91
CA VAL A 60 -18.25 40.52 -21.53
C VAL A 60 -17.13 41.55 -21.43
N VAL A 61 -15.92 41.11 -21.10
CA VAL A 61 -14.69 41.91 -21.10
C VAL A 61 -13.66 41.20 -21.97
N THR A 62 -13.22 41.87 -23.03
CA THR A 62 -12.24 41.35 -23.99
C THR A 62 -10.86 41.95 -23.70
N VAL A 63 -10.05 41.23 -22.92
CA VAL A 63 -8.74 41.66 -22.45
C VAL A 63 -7.72 41.62 -23.61
N PRO A 64 -7.11 42.77 -23.98
CA PRO A 64 -6.03 42.82 -24.97
C PRO A 64 -4.80 42.02 -24.53
N SER A 65 -3.92 41.66 -25.46
CA SER A 65 -2.63 41.03 -25.12
C SER A 65 -1.80 41.89 -24.18
N GLY A 66 -1.24 41.30 -23.14
CA GLY A 66 -0.49 41.98 -22.09
C GLY A 66 -1.13 41.81 -20.71
N THR A 67 -0.83 42.72 -19.80
CA THR A 67 -1.37 42.74 -18.43
C THR A 67 -1.93 44.12 -18.13
N MET A 68 -3.17 44.18 -17.64
CA MET A 68 -3.74 45.40 -17.06
C MET A 68 -4.15 45.16 -15.61
N THR A 69 -3.93 46.15 -14.77
CA THR A 69 -4.60 46.28 -13.48
C THR A 69 -5.86 47.09 -13.69
N TYR A 70 -6.97 46.65 -13.11
CA TYR A 70 -8.26 47.33 -13.12
C TYR A 70 -8.57 47.85 -11.72
N ASP A 71 -8.70 49.17 -11.63
CA ASP A 71 -8.97 49.90 -10.39
C ASP A 71 -10.45 50.25 -10.19
N GLY A 72 -11.31 49.96 -11.17
CA GLY A 72 -12.77 49.99 -10.98
C GLY A 72 -13.29 48.74 -10.23
N VAL A 73 -14.59 48.67 -10.00
CA VAL A 73 -15.28 47.47 -9.47
C VAL A 73 -16.36 46.96 -10.40
N PHE A 74 -16.66 45.65 -10.34
CA PHE A 74 -17.87 45.07 -10.91
C PHE A 74 -18.95 45.01 -9.84
N ARG A 75 -20.17 45.47 -10.16
CA ARG A 75 -21.30 45.50 -9.23
C ARG A 75 -22.65 45.23 -9.90
N GLY A 76 -23.69 44.90 -9.13
CA GLY A 76 -25.07 44.79 -9.64
C GLY A 76 -25.52 43.34 -9.86
N GLN A 77 -26.14 43.04 -11.01
CA GLN A 77 -26.76 41.74 -11.27
C GLN A 77 -26.50 41.24 -12.69
N GLY A 78 -25.92 40.04 -12.85
CA GLY A 78 -25.58 39.50 -14.17
C GLY A 78 -24.58 38.36 -14.15
N THR A 79 -23.81 38.23 -15.23
CA THR A 79 -22.59 37.41 -15.30
C THR A 79 -21.43 38.18 -15.88
N LEU A 80 -20.21 37.71 -15.62
CA LEU A 80 -18.97 38.26 -16.17
C LEU A 80 -18.23 37.18 -16.98
N THR A 81 -18.03 37.41 -18.28
CA THR A 81 -17.17 36.60 -19.14
C THR A 81 -15.91 37.38 -19.48
N VAL A 82 -14.76 36.91 -19.02
CA VAL A 82 -13.44 37.49 -19.27
C VAL A 82 -12.77 36.65 -20.35
N ARG A 83 -12.50 37.27 -21.50
CA ARG A 83 -11.97 36.63 -22.71
C ARG A 83 -10.83 37.42 -23.35
N GLY A 84 -10.20 36.89 -24.39
CA GLY A 84 -9.06 37.52 -25.07
C GLY A 84 -7.73 36.84 -24.75
N GLY A 85 -6.63 37.57 -24.90
CA GLY A 85 -5.26 37.02 -24.87
C GLY A 85 -4.35 37.58 -23.77
N GLY A 86 -4.89 38.33 -22.81
CA GLY A 86 -4.11 38.97 -21.75
C GLY A 86 -4.55 38.61 -20.34
N THR A 87 -4.03 39.38 -19.39
CA THR A 87 -4.28 39.27 -17.95
C THR A 87 -5.03 40.50 -17.45
N LEU A 88 -6.21 40.29 -16.86
CA LEU A 88 -6.96 41.30 -16.11
C LEU A 88 -6.73 41.06 -14.61
N ILE A 89 -6.06 42.00 -13.94
CA ILE A 89 -5.82 41.97 -12.49
C ILE A 89 -6.81 42.88 -11.80
N LEU A 90 -7.56 42.37 -10.83
CA LEU A 90 -8.48 43.15 -10.02
C LEU A 90 -7.75 43.71 -8.79
N ASN A 91 -7.72 45.02 -8.60
CA ASN A 91 -7.10 45.63 -7.42
C ASN A 91 -8.09 45.76 -6.24
N LYS A 92 -9.37 45.99 -6.54
CA LYS A 92 -10.47 46.17 -5.58
C LYS A 92 -11.44 44.99 -5.57
N ASP A 93 -12.06 44.74 -4.43
CA ASP A 93 -13.12 43.74 -4.32
C ASP A 93 -14.33 44.15 -5.16
N SER A 94 -15.02 43.16 -5.73
CA SER A 94 -16.20 43.33 -6.59
C SER A 94 -17.33 42.43 -6.11
N ASP A 95 -18.55 42.98 -6.04
CA ASP A 95 -19.74 42.29 -5.52
C ASP A 95 -20.93 42.50 -6.45
N PHE A 96 -21.32 41.42 -7.12
CA PHE A 96 -22.54 41.32 -7.93
C PHE A 96 -23.19 39.97 -7.68
N THR A 97 -24.47 39.81 -8.03
CA THR A 97 -25.16 38.51 -7.91
C THR A 97 -25.76 38.04 -9.24
N LEU A 98 -26.13 36.76 -9.33
CA LEU A 98 -26.90 36.24 -10.45
C LEU A 98 -28.35 36.78 -10.41
N PRO A 99 -29.04 36.91 -11.56
CA PRO A 99 -30.49 37.12 -11.56
C PRO A 99 -31.21 36.05 -10.75
N ALA A 100 -32.22 36.42 -9.95
CA ALA A 100 -32.93 35.50 -9.05
C ALA A 100 -33.43 34.22 -9.74
N ALA A 101 -33.89 34.30 -10.99
CA ALA A 101 -34.32 33.13 -11.79
C ALA A 101 -33.18 32.14 -12.14
N ARG A 102 -31.91 32.54 -11.97
CA ARG A 102 -30.71 31.69 -12.13
C ARG A 102 -30.14 31.24 -10.78
N GLN A 103 -30.60 31.81 -9.66
CA GLN A 103 -30.25 31.40 -8.30
C GLN A 103 -31.07 30.17 -7.89
N ARG A 104 -30.43 29.00 -7.92
CA ARG A 104 -30.98 27.69 -7.61
C ARG A 104 -30.12 26.91 -6.59
N GLN A 105 -28.96 27.45 -6.23
CA GLN A 105 -28.00 26.89 -5.29
C GLN A 105 -28.62 26.71 -3.91
N LYS A 106 -28.67 25.45 -3.46
CA LYS A 106 -29.16 25.09 -2.13
C LYS A 106 -27.97 24.83 -1.20
N VAL A 107 -27.74 25.77 -0.31
CA VAL A 107 -26.80 25.67 0.82
C VAL A 107 -27.54 25.05 2.00
N THR A 108 -26.93 24.08 2.69
CA THR A 108 -27.56 23.39 3.82
C THR A 108 -26.52 23.08 4.90
N THR A 109 -26.76 23.61 6.10
CA THR A 109 -25.94 23.39 7.29
C THR A 109 -26.58 22.30 8.17
N GLN A 110 -25.80 21.31 8.57
CA GLN A 110 -26.25 20.12 9.31
C GLN A 110 -25.18 19.65 10.31
N GLY A 111 -25.53 18.82 11.30
CA GLY A 111 -24.55 18.27 12.27
C GLY A 111 -24.67 18.76 13.72
N GLY A 112 -25.69 19.57 14.05
CA GLY A 112 -25.97 19.98 15.43
C GLY A 112 -24.82 20.80 16.04
N ASN A 113 -24.25 20.33 17.15
CA ASN A 113 -23.14 20.99 17.86
C ASN A 113 -21.83 21.04 17.05
N HIS A 114 -21.71 20.26 15.97
CA HIS A 114 -20.59 20.28 15.04
C HIS A 114 -21.13 20.53 13.62
N PRO A 115 -21.58 21.76 13.33
CA PRO A 115 -22.25 22.06 12.09
C PRO A 115 -21.27 22.08 10.91
N TYR A 116 -21.69 21.48 9.81
CA TYR A 116 -21.00 21.58 8.53
C TYR A 116 -21.98 21.89 7.40
N THR A 117 -21.48 22.61 6.40
CA THR A 117 -22.24 23.10 5.26
C THR A 117 -22.02 22.19 4.06
N THR A 118 -23.08 21.97 3.30
CA THR A 118 -23.02 21.34 1.97
C THR A 118 -23.71 22.24 0.94
N VAL A 119 -23.25 22.15 -0.31
CA VAL A 119 -23.83 22.84 -1.46
C VAL A 119 -24.40 21.80 -2.42
N SER A 120 -25.65 21.99 -2.81
CA SER A 120 -26.38 21.13 -3.75
C SER A 120 -27.07 21.98 -4.81
N ASN A 121 -27.31 21.39 -5.99
CA ASN A 121 -27.88 22.08 -7.15
C ASN A 121 -27.18 23.43 -7.48
N PRO A 122 -25.84 23.45 -7.66
CA PRO A 122 -25.08 24.69 -7.75
C PRO A 122 -25.59 25.62 -8.85
N ASP A 123 -25.49 26.92 -8.57
CA ASP A 123 -25.79 27.99 -9.52
C ASP A 123 -24.95 27.83 -10.81
N PRO A 124 -25.48 28.23 -11.98
CA PRO A 124 -24.64 28.29 -13.18
C PRO A 124 -23.47 29.26 -12.93
N PRO A 125 -22.32 29.08 -13.60
CA PRO A 125 -21.20 30.00 -13.44
C PRO A 125 -21.61 31.46 -13.62
N ALA A 126 -21.37 32.27 -12.59
CA ALA A 126 -21.53 33.71 -12.62
C ALA A 126 -20.32 34.39 -13.28
N ILE A 127 -19.18 33.71 -13.26
CA ILE A 127 -17.89 34.17 -13.80
C ILE A 127 -17.37 33.10 -14.75
N THR A 128 -16.98 33.48 -15.96
CA THR A 128 -16.33 32.60 -16.94
C THR A 128 -15.01 33.22 -17.38
N VAL A 129 -13.91 32.45 -17.27
CA VAL A 129 -12.59 32.79 -17.80
C VAL A 129 -12.36 31.94 -19.04
N GLU A 130 -12.41 32.55 -20.22
CA GLU A 130 -12.23 31.83 -21.49
C GLU A 130 -10.77 31.40 -21.71
N ARG A 131 -10.59 30.39 -22.58
CA ARG A 131 -9.28 29.84 -22.93
C ARG A 131 -8.38 30.91 -23.54
N GLY A 132 -7.14 31.00 -23.05
CA GLY A 132 -6.14 31.97 -23.49
C GLY A 132 -6.11 33.27 -22.67
N THR A 133 -7.09 33.48 -21.79
CA THR A 133 -7.19 34.65 -20.91
C THR A 133 -6.79 34.30 -19.48
N THR A 134 -6.22 35.27 -18.76
CA THR A 134 -6.03 35.19 -17.32
C THR A 134 -6.91 36.22 -16.61
N LEU A 135 -7.70 35.76 -15.63
CA LEU A 135 -8.32 36.62 -14.63
C LEU A 135 -7.53 36.46 -13.33
N GLN A 136 -7.02 37.55 -12.77
CA GLN A 136 -6.30 37.55 -11.50
C GLN A 136 -7.07 38.29 -10.42
N TYR A 137 -7.30 37.62 -9.29
CA TYR A 137 -7.83 38.24 -8.08
C TYR A 137 -6.67 38.77 -7.24
N GLY A 138 -6.66 40.08 -7.01
CA GLY A 138 -5.70 40.77 -6.15
C GLY A 138 -4.33 41.00 -6.75
N THR A 139 -3.60 41.90 -6.11
CA THR A 139 -2.23 42.35 -6.45
C THR A 139 -1.16 41.80 -5.48
N GLY A 140 -1.54 40.88 -4.58
CA GLY A 140 -0.71 40.40 -3.47
C GLY A 140 -1.11 40.99 -2.10
N GLY A 141 -2.28 41.64 -2.02
CA GLY A 141 -2.87 42.17 -0.79
C GLY A 141 -4.13 41.43 -0.35
N GLY A 142 -4.95 42.07 0.48
CA GLY A 142 -6.22 41.52 0.95
C GLY A 142 -7.39 41.67 -0.04
N THR A 143 -7.29 42.61 -1.00
CA THR A 143 -8.37 43.02 -1.91
C THR A 143 -8.16 42.48 -3.34
N GLY A 144 -9.22 42.56 -4.15
CA GLY A 144 -9.25 42.10 -5.55
C GLY A 144 -10.08 40.83 -5.76
N LEU A 145 -10.91 40.45 -4.79
CA LEU A 145 -11.79 39.28 -4.87
C LEU A 145 -13.12 39.65 -5.55
N ILE A 146 -13.58 38.85 -6.51
CA ILE A 146 -15.00 38.86 -6.89
C ILE A 146 -15.75 37.89 -5.96
N GLY A 147 -16.72 38.38 -5.20
CA GLY A 147 -17.50 37.53 -4.32
C GLY A 147 -18.76 38.17 -3.77
N HIS A 148 -19.79 37.35 -3.66
CA HIS A 148 -21.06 37.68 -3.01
C HIS A 148 -21.33 36.62 -1.94
N PHE A 149 -21.52 37.02 -0.69
CA PHE A 149 -21.51 36.12 0.47
C PHE A 149 -22.85 36.16 1.24
N PRO A 150 -23.97 35.72 0.64
CA PRO A 150 -25.31 35.85 1.23
C PRO A 150 -25.62 34.77 2.29
N TYR A 151 -24.69 33.84 2.54
CA TYR A 151 -24.91 32.66 3.36
C TYR A 151 -24.28 32.80 4.75
N ASN A 152 -25.08 32.53 5.78
CA ASN A 152 -24.62 32.44 7.17
C ASN A 152 -23.96 31.08 7.45
N THR A 153 -22.85 30.79 6.75
CA THR A 153 -22.09 29.55 6.90
C THR A 153 -21.20 29.60 8.16
N PRO A 154 -21.26 28.59 9.06
CA PRO A 154 -20.40 28.57 10.24
C PRO A 154 -18.91 28.46 9.88
N GLY A 155 -18.06 29.27 10.49
CA GLY A 155 -16.59 29.16 10.43
C GLY A 155 -15.91 29.58 9.12
N TYR A 156 -16.65 29.82 8.02
CA TYR A 156 -16.12 30.31 6.75
C TYR A 156 -17.18 31.12 5.99
N GLN A 157 -16.77 31.91 4.99
CA GLN A 157 -17.69 32.65 4.12
C GLN A 157 -17.84 31.94 2.78
N LEU A 158 -19.00 31.32 2.53
CA LEU A 158 -19.30 30.69 1.23
C LEU A 158 -19.70 31.75 0.18
N ASN A 159 -19.01 31.75 -0.95
CA ASN A 159 -19.30 32.62 -2.09
C ASN A 159 -20.43 32.01 -2.95
N GLN A 160 -21.44 32.81 -3.31
CA GLN A 160 -22.49 32.39 -4.25
C GLN A 160 -21.96 32.29 -5.70
N LEU A 161 -20.93 33.07 -6.03
CA LEU A 161 -20.46 33.22 -7.41
C LEU A 161 -19.61 32.04 -7.85
N ASN A 162 -20.27 31.01 -8.38
CA ASN A 162 -19.62 29.88 -9.02
C ASN A 162 -18.84 30.34 -10.26
N VAL A 163 -17.69 29.71 -10.51
CA VAL A 163 -16.73 30.10 -11.56
C VAL A 163 -16.47 28.96 -12.55
N ARG A 164 -16.36 29.33 -13.83
CA ARG A 164 -15.89 28.46 -14.91
C ARG A 164 -14.53 28.93 -15.37
N VAL A 165 -13.53 28.06 -15.29
CA VAL A 165 -12.14 28.37 -15.64
C VAL A 165 -11.72 27.46 -16.79
N ASP A 166 -11.74 27.99 -18.02
CA ASP A 166 -11.20 27.34 -19.22
C ASP A 166 -9.87 27.97 -19.68
N GLY A 167 -9.57 29.18 -19.21
CA GLY A 167 -8.25 29.83 -19.20
C GLY A 167 -7.52 29.68 -17.87
N THR A 168 -7.06 30.78 -17.29
CA THR A 168 -6.34 30.81 -16.00
C THR A 168 -7.05 31.72 -14.99
N LEU A 169 -7.39 31.19 -13.81
CA LEU A 169 -7.77 31.98 -12.65
C LEU A 169 -6.58 32.03 -11.68
N ARG A 170 -6.02 33.23 -11.46
CA ARG A 170 -4.86 33.46 -10.61
C ARG A 170 -5.27 34.15 -9.30
N LEU A 171 -4.83 33.61 -8.16
CA LEU A 171 -5.34 33.96 -6.84
C LEU A 171 -4.24 34.59 -6.00
N SER A 172 -4.07 35.91 -6.11
CA SER A 172 -3.00 36.69 -5.51
C SER A 172 -3.51 37.48 -4.30
N LEU A 173 -4.07 36.75 -3.32
CA LEU A 173 -4.70 37.27 -2.10
C LEU A 173 -4.02 36.73 -0.83
N THR A 174 -3.86 37.56 0.20
CA THR A 174 -3.17 37.22 1.46
C THR A 174 -4.10 36.87 2.64
N ARG A 175 -5.40 36.74 2.41
CA ARG A 175 -6.41 36.32 3.42
C ARG A 175 -6.94 34.91 3.17
N THR A 176 -7.80 34.41 4.06
CA THR A 176 -8.67 33.28 3.75
C THR A 176 -9.82 33.75 2.84
N PHE A 177 -10.18 32.98 1.82
CA PHE A 177 -11.28 33.30 0.89
C PHE A 177 -11.87 32.05 0.23
N ASN A 178 -13.08 32.18 -0.32
CA ASN A 178 -13.76 31.16 -1.12
C ASN A 178 -14.19 31.76 -2.48
N ILE A 179 -14.13 30.95 -3.54
CA ILE A 179 -14.46 31.34 -4.93
C ILE A 179 -15.64 30.53 -5.51
N GLY A 180 -16.50 30.01 -4.63
CA GLY A 180 -17.65 29.20 -5.02
C GLY A 180 -17.28 27.84 -5.62
N THR A 181 -18.25 27.24 -6.29
CA THR A 181 -18.08 26.00 -7.07
C THR A 181 -17.25 26.28 -8.32
N ILE A 182 -16.26 25.42 -8.60
CA ILE A 182 -15.34 25.59 -9.73
C ILE A 182 -15.68 24.56 -10.82
N SER A 183 -15.72 25.00 -12.07
CA SER A 183 -15.96 24.20 -13.28
C SER A 183 -15.00 24.60 -14.40
N GLY A 184 -15.01 23.88 -15.53
CA GLY A 184 -14.08 24.10 -16.65
C GLY A 184 -12.83 23.22 -16.57
N SER A 185 -11.90 23.42 -17.50
CA SER A 185 -10.71 22.55 -17.69
C SER A 185 -9.35 23.28 -17.67
N GLY A 186 -9.31 24.53 -17.20
CA GLY A 186 -8.13 25.40 -17.22
C GLY A 186 -7.19 25.24 -16.02
N LEU A 187 -6.59 26.35 -15.57
CA LEU A 187 -5.74 26.40 -14.38
C LEU A 187 -6.36 27.30 -13.30
N VAL A 188 -6.44 26.80 -12.07
CA VAL A 188 -6.62 27.63 -10.87
C VAL A 188 -5.28 27.64 -10.14
N THR A 189 -4.60 28.79 -10.06
CA THR A 189 -3.26 28.92 -9.47
C THR A 189 -3.24 29.97 -8.36
N GLN A 190 -2.63 29.62 -7.23
CA GLN A 190 -2.17 30.57 -6.22
C GLN A 190 -0.65 30.75 -6.39
N PRO A 191 -0.10 31.98 -6.48
CA PRO A 191 1.35 32.19 -6.49
C PRO A 191 2.02 31.67 -5.21
N ARG A 192 3.32 31.32 -5.29
CA ARG A 192 4.11 31.02 -4.08
C ARG A 192 4.28 32.24 -3.18
N ASN A 193 4.50 31.99 -1.90
CA ASN A 193 4.68 33.00 -0.83
C ASN A 193 3.46 33.93 -0.64
N MET A 194 2.30 33.50 -1.14
CA MET A 194 1.00 34.16 -1.04
C MET A 194 0.26 33.61 0.18
N TRP A 195 0.48 34.19 1.35
CA TRP A 195 0.03 33.66 2.65
C TRP A 195 -1.50 33.68 2.90
N GLY A 196 -2.32 33.78 1.84
CA GLY A 196 -3.74 33.51 1.90
C GLY A 196 -4.05 32.01 1.82
N THR A 197 -5.30 31.65 2.16
CA THR A 197 -5.79 30.27 2.10
C THR A 197 -7.06 30.21 1.26
N LEU A 198 -7.06 29.45 0.17
CA LEU A 198 -8.30 29.15 -0.54
C LEU A 198 -9.04 28.02 0.18
N ASP A 199 -10.24 28.34 0.68
CA ASP A 199 -11.21 27.41 1.21
C ASP A 199 -11.99 26.73 0.07
N LEU A 200 -11.62 25.49 -0.25
CA LEU A 200 -12.21 24.70 -1.32
C LEU A 200 -13.37 23.85 -0.76
N ALA A 201 -14.56 24.44 -0.72
CA ALA A 201 -15.75 23.87 -0.07
C ALA A 201 -16.76 23.30 -1.08
N GLY A 202 -17.16 22.03 -0.88
CA GLY A 202 -18.18 21.36 -1.67
C GLY A 202 -17.65 20.49 -2.81
N THR A 203 -18.51 20.19 -3.79
CA THR A 203 -18.17 19.33 -4.93
C THR A 203 -17.87 20.18 -6.16
N HIS A 204 -16.64 20.14 -6.67
CA HIS A 204 -16.21 20.94 -7.82
C HIS A 204 -16.13 20.04 -9.07
N PRO A 205 -16.98 20.23 -10.09
CA PRO A 205 -16.91 19.47 -11.36
C PRO A 205 -15.68 19.81 -12.23
N PHE A 206 -14.85 20.77 -11.81
CA PHE A 206 -13.58 21.16 -12.43
C PHE A 206 -12.71 19.97 -12.85
N SER A 207 -12.19 20.03 -14.08
CA SER A 207 -11.37 18.99 -14.71
C SER A 207 -9.95 19.44 -15.08
N GLY A 208 -9.58 20.66 -14.69
CA GLY A 208 -8.27 21.25 -14.95
C GLY A 208 -7.20 20.89 -13.90
N VAL A 209 -6.23 21.80 -13.73
CA VAL A 209 -5.18 21.71 -12.70
C VAL A 209 -5.43 22.73 -11.59
N ILE A 210 -5.16 22.31 -10.35
CA ILE A 210 -5.07 23.21 -9.19
C ILE A 210 -3.59 23.35 -8.82
N ASP A 211 -3.06 24.57 -8.86
CA ASP A 211 -1.70 24.90 -8.43
C ASP A 211 -1.74 25.66 -7.10
N ASN A 212 -1.27 25.00 -6.04
CA ASN A 212 -1.25 25.52 -4.68
C ASN A 212 0.15 26.09 -4.37
N GLY A 213 0.33 27.40 -4.55
CA GLY A 213 1.60 28.05 -4.27
C GLY A 213 2.01 28.07 -2.80
N THR A 214 1.04 28.16 -1.87
CA THR A 214 1.31 28.46 -0.45
C THR A 214 0.39 27.72 0.52
N GLY A 215 -0.94 27.84 0.37
CA GLY A 215 -1.89 27.29 1.34
C GLY A 215 -3.29 27.10 0.77
N MET A 216 -3.83 25.88 0.92
CA MET A 216 -5.20 25.55 0.50
C MET A 216 -5.86 24.62 1.51
N ALA A 217 -7.10 24.95 1.90
CA ALA A 217 -7.92 24.15 2.81
C ALA A 217 -8.97 23.36 2.03
N VAL A 218 -8.68 22.07 1.85
CA VAL A 218 -9.36 21.12 0.97
C VAL A 218 -10.17 20.18 1.84
N GLY A 219 -11.30 20.71 2.31
CA GLY A 219 -12.09 20.17 3.41
C GLY A 219 -11.73 20.83 4.75
N ARG A 220 -12.74 20.99 5.60
CA ARG A 220 -12.68 21.53 6.97
C ARG A 220 -13.69 20.79 7.86
N PRO A 221 -13.68 20.95 9.19
CA PRO A 221 -14.78 20.49 10.05
C PRO A 221 -16.14 21.05 9.59
N GLU A 222 -16.13 22.27 9.07
CA GLU A 222 -17.31 23.02 8.64
C GLU A 222 -17.74 22.73 7.18
N TYR A 223 -16.98 21.99 6.37
CA TYR A 223 -17.38 21.58 5.03
C TYR A 223 -16.58 20.39 4.46
N PRO A 224 -17.22 19.45 3.74
CA PRO A 224 -16.50 18.44 2.96
C PRO A 224 -16.00 19.03 1.63
N VAL A 225 -15.13 18.30 0.94
CA VAL A 225 -14.73 18.60 -0.43
C VAL A 225 -14.80 17.35 -1.31
N ALA A 226 -15.09 17.53 -2.59
CA ALA A 226 -14.93 16.50 -3.61
C ALA A 226 -14.39 17.09 -4.92
N LEU A 227 -13.33 16.47 -5.44
CA LEU A 227 -12.69 16.79 -6.72
C LEU A 227 -12.78 15.57 -7.66
N PRO A 228 -13.98 15.19 -8.14
CA PRO A 228 -14.17 13.96 -8.91
C PRO A 228 -13.40 13.97 -10.24
N ASN A 229 -13.27 15.12 -10.90
CA ASN A 229 -12.74 15.24 -12.25
C ASN A 229 -11.39 15.95 -12.33
N ALA A 230 -10.93 16.60 -11.25
CA ALA A 230 -9.70 17.39 -11.28
C ALA A 230 -8.52 16.52 -11.69
N ARG A 231 -7.73 16.97 -12.67
CA ARG A 231 -6.78 16.10 -13.37
C ARG A 231 -5.49 15.91 -12.59
N ALA A 232 -4.98 16.99 -11.98
CA ALA A 232 -3.76 16.99 -11.19
C ALA A 232 -3.76 18.14 -10.19
N VAL A 233 -2.94 18.00 -9.15
CA VAL A 233 -2.58 19.07 -8.21
C VAL A 233 -1.09 19.36 -8.35
N LEU A 234 -0.72 20.62 -8.60
CA LEU A 234 0.66 21.09 -8.44
C LEU A 234 0.76 21.67 -7.02
N ASN A 235 1.28 20.89 -6.07
CA ASN A 235 1.43 21.31 -4.69
C ASN A 235 2.81 21.93 -4.48
N GLN A 236 2.85 23.25 -4.31
CA GLN A 236 4.05 24.01 -3.99
C GLN A 236 4.01 24.59 -2.57
N GLY A 237 2.89 24.47 -1.85
CA GLY A 237 2.72 24.89 -0.46
C GLY A 237 2.11 23.78 0.40
N SER A 238 1.31 24.18 1.40
CA SER A 238 0.59 23.24 2.27
C SER A 238 -0.80 22.94 1.72
N TRP A 239 -1.04 21.66 1.45
CA TRP A 239 -2.36 21.13 1.09
C TRP A 239 -2.99 20.53 2.35
N ILE A 240 -3.96 21.24 2.93
CA ILE A 240 -4.52 20.94 4.23
C ILE A 240 -5.88 20.26 4.04
N ILE A 241 -6.03 19.05 4.55
CA ILE A 241 -7.27 18.26 4.49
C ILE A 241 -7.80 18.09 5.91
N ASP A 242 -9.06 18.40 6.14
CA ASP A 242 -9.82 18.02 7.34
C ASP A 242 -11.25 17.64 6.92
N THR A 243 -11.98 16.96 7.80
CA THR A 243 -13.28 16.35 7.50
C THR A 243 -14.36 16.84 8.47
N PRO A 244 -15.62 17.05 8.05
CA PRO A 244 -16.72 17.03 9.01
C PRO A 244 -16.84 15.66 9.68
N LEU A 245 -17.53 15.59 10.84
CA LEU A 245 -17.75 14.33 11.55
C LEU A 245 -18.42 13.26 10.66
N TYR A 246 -17.98 12.02 10.82
CA TYR A 246 -18.47 10.84 10.13
C TYR A 246 -18.41 10.91 8.59
N GLN A 247 -17.51 11.74 8.02
CA GLN A 247 -17.33 11.88 6.57
C GLN A 247 -16.13 11.08 6.04
N THR A 248 -16.18 10.71 4.77
CA THR A 248 -15.00 10.24 4.04
C THR A 248 -14.70 11.18 2.88
N ILE A 249 -13.52 11.81 2.90
CA ILE A 249 -13.00 12.59 1.78
C ILE A 249 -12.09 11.68 0.96
N THR A 250 -12.29 11.62 -0.36
CA THR A 250 -11.45 10.84 -1.27
C THR A 250 -10.86 11.72 -2.35
N LEU A 251 -9.54 11.85 -2.38
CA LEU A 251 -8.80 12.56 -3.42
C LEU A 251 -8.05 11.56 -4.30
N ARG A 252 -8.26 11.66 -5.62
CA ARG A 252 -7.75 10.71 -6.62
C ARG A 252 -6.63 11.26 -7.49
N GLN A 253 -6.36 12.55 -7.33
CA GLN A 253 -5.41 13.33 -8.11
C GLN A 253 -3.99 12.84 -7.88
N ASN A 254 -3.17 12.90 -8.93
CA ASN A 254 -1.73 12.97 -8.74
C ASN A 254 -1.36 14.36 -8.22
N PHE A 255 -0.51 14.38 -7.20
CA PHE A 255 0.11 15.56 -6.63
C PHE A 255 1.55 15.66 -7.16
N TYR A 256 1.94 16.84 -7.59
CA TYR A 256 3.26 17.14 -8.12
C TYR A 256 3.90 18.25 -7.32
N GLN A 257 5.20 18.16 -7.06
CA GLN A 257 5.98 19.22 -6.40
C GLN A 257 7.16 19.65 -7.28
N ARG A 258 7.48 20.95 -7.26
CA ARG A 258 8.66 21.55 -7.93
C ARG A 258 9.61 22.28 -6.97
N ALA A 259 9.09 22.81 -5.87
CA ALA A 259 9.81 23.69 -4.95
C ALA A 259 9.81 23.16 -3.50
N TYR A 260 10.70 23.67 -2.65
CA TYR A 260 10.85 23.22 -1.26
C TYR A 260 9.64 23.56 -0.37
N GLY A 261 9.41 22.73 0.66
CA GLY A 261 8.53 23.03 1.79
C GLY A 261 7.07 22.58 1.63
N SER A 262 6.75 21.89 0.52
CA SER A 262 5.38 21.51 0.20
C SER A 262 4.96 20.19 0.86
N ASP A 263 3.79 20.17 1.46
CA ASP A 263 3.31 19.06 2.26
C ASP A 263 1.80 18.82 2.12
N VAL A 264 1.38 17.61 2.49
CA VAL A 264 -0.02 17.22 2.60
C VAL A 264 -0.32 16.98 4.07
N ASN A 265 -1.01 17.94 4.69
CA ASN A 265 -1.41 17.89 6.10
C ASN A 265 -2.80 17.27 6.19
N VAL A 266 -2.94 16.19 6.96
CA VAL A 266 -4.17 15.41 7.01
C VAL A 266 -4.69 15.31 8.44
N HIS A 267 -5.80 16.00 8.67
CA HIS A 267 -6.65 15.87 9.84
C HIS A 267 -7.88 15.02 9.49
N SER A 268 -8.52 14.44 10.50
CA SER A 268 -9.86 13.87 10.36
C SER A 268 -10.58 13.90 11.70
N ARG A 269 -11.86 14.25 11.70
CA ARG A 269 -12.69 14.28 12.91
C ARG A 269 -13.19 12.88 13.28
N PRO A 270 -13.62 12.62 14.53
CA PRO A 270 -14.11 11.31 14.96
C PRO A 270 -15.09 10.63 13.97
N GLY A 271 -14.86 9.34 13.72
CA GLY A 271 -15.64 8.53 12.77
C GLY A 271 -15.41 8.85 11.28
N SER A 272 -14.49 9.75 10.97
CA SER A 272 -14.19 10.23 9.61
C SER A 272 -12.89 9.63 9.06
N LYS A 273 -12.63 9.82 7.77
CA LYS A 273 -11.45 9.25 7.09
C LYS A 273 -11.04 10.04 5.86
N VAL A 274 -9.75 10.07 5.56
CA VAL A 274 -9.22 10.60 4.29
C VAL A 274 -8.64 9.44 3.46
N VAL A 275 -9.03 9.36 2.19
CA VAL A 275 -8.56 8.34 1.23
C VAL A 275 -7.80 9.02 0.11
N LEU A 276 -6.55 8.63 -0.12
CA LEU A 276 -5.66 9.19 -1.13
C LEU A 276 -5.23 8.09 -2.10
N THR A 277 -5.61 8.18 -3.37
CA THR A 277 -5.44 7.07 -4.35
C THR A 277 -4.52 7.38 -5.53
N GLY A 278 -4.17 8.65 -5.75
CA GLY A 278 -3.14 9.05 -6.72
C GLY A 278 -1.73 8.93 -6.14
N GLN A 279 -0.75 9.58 -6.77
CA GLN A 279 0.64 9.63 -6.29
C GLN A 279 1.09 11.07 -5.99
N TYR A 280 1.90 11.25 -4.95
CA TYR A 280 2.63 12.48 -4.64
C TYR A 280 4.10 12.35 -5.04
N GLY A 281 4.45 12.96 -6.18
CA GLY A 281 5.78 12.89 -6.78
C GLY A 281 6.35 14.26 -7.14
N TYR A 282 7.53 14.25 -7.76
CA TYR A 282 8.08 15.45 -8.40
C TYR A 282 7.42 15.71 -9.76
N SER A 283 7.46 16.96 -10.22
CA SER A 283 7.33 17.29 -11.65
C SER A 283 8.61 17.97 -12.12
N ASP A 284 9.20 17.46 -13.19
CA ASP A 284 10.39 17.99 -13.85
C ASP A 284 10.11 18.52 -15.27
N GLN A 285 8.90 18.26 -15.78
CA GLN A 285 8.45 18.65 -17.11
C GLN A 285 6.99 19.12 -17.13
N GLY A 286 6.61 19.73 -18.25
CA GLY A 286 5.30 20.36 -18.46
C GLY A 286 5.14 21.71 -17.76
N GLY A 287 4.09 22.46 -18.12
CA GLY A 287 3.77 23.75 -17.50
C GLY A 287 2.98 23.59 -16.20
N ASP A 288 2.51 24.69 -15.62
CA ASP A 288 1.57 24.66 -14.48
C ASP A 288 0.20 24.10 -14.90
N ASN A 289 -0.16 24.32 -16.17
CA ASN A 289 -1.35 23.74 -16.81
C ASN A 289 -1.17 22.25 -17.20
N ASP A 290 0.00 21.63 -16.99
CA ASP A 290 0.25 20.22 -17.33
C ASP A 290 1.44 19.60 -16.56
N PRO A 291 1.40 19.56 -15.21
CA PRO A 291 2.50 19.03 -14.43
C PRO A 291 2.63 17.52 -14.65
N SER A 292 3.82 17.07 -15.07
CA SER A 292 4.14 15.65 -15.19
C SER A 292 5.59 15.35 -14.82
N LEU A 293 5.92 14.05 -14.77
CA LEU A 293 7.22 13.52 -14.38
C LEU A 293 7.78 12.66 -15.52
N SER A 294 9.00 12.94 -15.97
CA SER A 294 9.63 12.25 -17.11
C SER A 294 10.02 10.80 -16.78
N ASP A 295 10.63 10.58 -15.61
CA ASP A 295 11.04 9.27 -15.08
C ASP A 295 10.47 9.07 -13.66
N PRO A 296 9.56 8.09 -13.43
CA PRO A 296 9.08 7.73 -12.09
C PRO A 296 10.20 7.39 -11.10
N GLY A 297 11.37 6.98 -11.58
CA GLY A 297 12.59 6.73 -10.81
C GLY A 297 13.16 7.97 -10.11
N LEU A 298 12.88 9.18 -10.60
CA LEU A 298 13.30 10.44 -9.95
C LEU A 298 12.69 10.63 -8.56
N ASN A 299 11.53 10.02 -8.29
CA ASN A 299 10.93 10.02 -6.95
C ASN A 299 11.81 9.36 -5.88
N TRP A 300 12.77 8.53 -6.29
CA TRP A 300 13.63 7.71 -5.43
C TRP A 300 15.07 8.22 -5.35
N ARG A 301 15.44 9.21 -6.17
CA ARG A 301 16.78 9.79 -6.24
C ARG A 301 16.81 11.12 -5.48
N PRO A 302 17.79 11.36 -4.58
CA PRO A 302 18.03 12.69 -4.05
C PRO A 302 18.32 13.65 -5.21
N VAL A 303 17.56 14.76 -5.29
CA VAL A 303 17.78 15.80 -6.30
C VAL A 303 18.72 16.86 -5.71
N PRO A 304 19.81 17.28 -6.39
CA PRO A 304 20.80 18.23 -5.84
C PRO A 304 20.33 19.69 -5.63
N HIS A 305 19.33 19.91 -4.76
CA HIS A 305 18.90 21.21 -4.29
C HIS A 305 18.62 21.13 -2.78
N GLN A 306 18.99 22.19 -2.03
CA GLN A 306 19.45 22.03 -0.64
C GLN A 306 18.51 21.37 0.38
N LEU A 307 17.18 21.34 0.20
CA LEU A 307 16.26 20.76 1.20
C LEU A 307 15.05 19.97 0.63
N ASN A 308 15.00 19.63 -0.67
CA ASN A 308 13.77 19.07 -1.28
C ASN A 308 13.37 17.67 -0.73
N LYS A 309 12.51 17.68 0.30
CA LYS A 309 11.64 16.56 0.68
C LYS A 309 10.18 16.96 0.56
N ARG A 310 9.40 16.14 -0.16
CA ARG A 310 7.93 16.15 -0.11
C ARG A 310 7.47 15.34 1.08
N GLY A 311 6.30 15.61 1.66
CA GLY A 311 5.87 14.79 2.78
C GLY A 311 4.40 14.91 3.15
N THR A 312 4.02 14.08 4.11
CA THR A 312 2.71 14.15 4.75
C THR A 312 2.86 14.20 6.26
N ASN A 313 2.05 15.04 6.89
CA ASN A 313 1.82 15.00 8.33
C ASN A 313 0.40 14.48 8.54
N ILE A 314 0.27 13.37 9.25
CA ILE A 314 -1.01 12.80 9.64
C ILE A 314 -1.22 13.23 11.10
N GLU A 315 -2.24 14.06 11.32
CA GLU A 315 -2.39 14.89 12.51
C GLU A 315 -3.58 14.41 13.35
N GLY A 316 -3.39 13.26 14.02
CA GLY A 316 -4.43 12.59 14.78
C GLY A 316 -5.57 12.02 13.92
N ALA A 317 -5.26 11.61 12.68
CA ALA A 317 -6.24 11.29 11.65
C ALA A 317 -6.24 9.81 11.21
N ASP A 318 -7.37 9.32 10.68
CA ASP A 318 -7.48 8.04 9.96
C ASP A 318 -7.31 8.26 8.46
N VAL A 319 -6.20 7.76 7.91
CA VAL A 319 -5.80 7.94 6.52
C VAL A 319 -5.64 6.59 5.84
N GLN A 320 -6.20 6.46 4.65
CA GLN A 320 -6.03 5.29 3.80
C GLN A 320 -5.30 5.70 2.50
N TRP A 321 -4.17 5.06 2.21
CA TRP A 321 -3.50 5.17 0.92
C TRP A 321 -3.91 4.01 0.01
N GLY A 322 -4.36 4.34 -1.19
CA GLY A 322 -5.12 3.44 -2.05
C GLY A 322 -6.55 3.21 -1.56
N ASP A 323 -7.41 2.72 -2.44
CA ASP A 323 -8.79 2.31 -2.17
C ASP A 323 -9.05 0.82 -2.48
N GLY A 324 -8.00 0.11 -2.91
CA GLY A 324 -8.06 -1.27 -3.35
C GLY A 324 -8.29 -1.46 -4.85
N THR A 325 -8.13 -0.42 -5.66
CA THR A 325 -8.13 -0.50 -7.14
C THR A 325 -6.87 0.12 -7.76
N THR A 326 -5.75 0.11 -7.01
CA THR A 326 -4.46 0.66 -7.45
C THR A 326 -3.31 -0.03 -6.71
N HIS A 327 -2.15 -0.13 -7.37
CA HIS A 327 -0.85 -0.52 -6.82
C HIS A 327 0.19 0.59 -7.04
N LYS A 328 -0.28 1.83 -7.25
CA LYS A 328 0.57 3.02 -7.27
C LYS A 328 0.67 3.56 -5.85
N ILE A 329 1.79 3.34 -5.17
CA ILE A 329 2.00 3.88 -3.82
C ILE A 329 1.78 5.41 -3.81
N PHE A 330 1.03 5.91 -2.82
CA PHE A 330 0.75 7.34 -2.70
C PHE A 330 2.04 8.15 -2.59
N MET A 331 2.95 7.78 -1.69
CA MET A 331 4.25 8.46 -1.58
C MET A 331 5.40 7.51 -1.94
N PRO A 332 5.77 7.41 -3.23
CA PRO A 332 7.02 6.73 -3.62
C PRO A 332 8.21 7.49 -3.02
N GLY A 333 9.36 6.83 -2.84
CA GLY A 333 10.61 7.48 -2.45
C GLY A 333 11.31 6.87 -1.23
N THR A 334 12.47 7.45 -0.91
CA THR A 334 13.37 7.08 0.19
C THR A 334 13.36 8.11 1.33
N LYS A 335 13.98 7.76 2.47
CA LYS A 335 14.24 8.67 3.62
C LYS A 335 14.85 10.04 3.25
N ASP A 336 15.55 10.11 2.12
CA ASP A 336 16.26 11.32 1.65
C ASP A 336 15.42 12.17 0.72
N THR A 337 14.31 11.63 0.20
CA THR A 337 13.43 12.27 -0.78
C THR A 337 12.04 12.61 -0.25
N VAL A 338 11.58 11.92 0.80
CA VAL A 338 10.25 12.13 1.40
C VAL A 338 10.29 12.03 2.93
N TYR A 339 9.21 12.49 3.58
CA TYR A 339 8.94 12.22 4.99
C TYR A 339 7.48 11.80 5.24
N ILE A 340 7.25 10.95 6.24
CA ILE A 340 5.92 10.50 6.65
C ILE A 340 5.83 10.62 8.17
N ASN A 341 5.05 11.59 8.64
CA ASN A 341 4.89 11.83 10.07
C ASN A 341 3.51 11.37 10.55
N LEU A 342 3.48 10.62 11.64
CA LEU A 342 2.29 10.29 12.42
C LEU A 342 2.32 11.08 13.73
N HIS A 343 1.33 11.92 13.95
CA HIS A 343 1.22 12.73 15.17
C HIS A 343 0.00 12.37 16.00
N MET A 344 0.05 12.80 17.26
CA MET A 344 -1.10 12.78 18.16
C MET A 344 -1.63 14.21 18.28
N ALA A 345 -2.82 14.47 17.73
CA ALA A 345 -3.48 15.76 17.80
C ALA A 345 -4.70 15.66 18.71
N SER A 346 -4.87 16.61 19.64
CA SER A 346 -5.99 16.65 20.60
C SER A 346 -6.25 15.32 21.35
N GLY A 347 -5.20 14.57 21.66
CA GLY A 347 -5.26 13.26 22.32
C GLY A 347 -5.61 12.08 21.40
N VAL A 348 -5.92 12.32 20.13
CA VAL A 348 -6.18 11.28 19.12
C VAL A 348 -4.87 10.94 18.41
N ARG A 349 -4.53 9.65 18.38
CA ARG A 349 -3.37 9.12 17.65
C ARG A 349 -3.73 8.83 16.20
N SER A 350 -2.76 8.96 15.31
CA SER A 350 -2.96 8.75 13.88
C SER A 350 -3.12 7.27 13.52
N ARG A 351 -3.72 7.01 12.37
CA ARG A 351 -3.82 5.68 11.75
C ARG A 351 -3.51 5.79 10.25
N LEU A 352 -2.57 4.97 9.78
CA LEU A 352 -2.24 4.87 8.35
C LEU A 352 -2.54 3.48 7.83
N THR A 353 -3.49 3.39 6.89
CA THR A 353 -3.93 2.13 6.27
C THR A 353 -3.44 2.04 4.83
N PHE A 354 -2.68 1.00 4.49
CA PHE A 354 -2.24 0.68 3.13
C PHE A 354 -3.27 -0.26 2.48
N ALA A 355 -3.88 0.15 1.37
CA ALA A 355 -4.98 -0.55 0.71
C ALA A 355 -4.79 -0.60 -0.82
N TYR A 356 -3.87 -1.47 -1.27
CA TYR A 356 -3.53 -1.63 -2.69
C TYR A 356 -4.07 -2.94 -3.29
N ASP A 357 -4.11 -3.04 -4.62
CA ASP A 357 -4.53 -4.23 -5.37
C ASP A 357 -3.36 -5.12 -5.88
N GLY A 358 -2.13 -4.70 -5.59
CA GLY A 358 -0.91 -5.35 -6.02
C GLY A 358 0.31 -4.90 -5.20
N PRO A 359 1.52 -5.39 -5.55
CA PRO A 359 2.72 -5.12 -4.78
C PRO A 359 3.16 -3.65 -4.80
N VAL A 360 3.48 -3.11 -3.63
CA VAL A 360 4.06 -1.77 -3.45
C VAL A 360 5.29 -1.82 -2.55
N THR A 361 6.22 -0.88 -2.75
CA THR A 361 7.37 -0.69 -1.86
C THR A 361 7.32 0.69 -1.23
N LEU A 362 7.49 0.73 0.09
CA LEU A 362 7.73 1.92 0.88
C LEU A 362 9.22 1.94 1.26
N GLY A 363 10.00 2.80 0.59
CA GLY A 363 11.43 3.00 0.89
C GLY A 363 11.71 4.11 1.90
N ALA A 364 10.66 4.76 2.41
CA ALA A 364 10.74 5.80 3.41
C ALA A 364 10.31 5.26 4.79
N PRO A 365 10.91 5.77 5.88
CA PRO A 365 10.48 5.46 7.22
C PRO A 365 9.22 6.26 7.58
N ILE A 366 8.25 5.59 8.19
CA ILE A 366 7.16 6.22 8.93
C ILE A 366 7.72 6.61 10.31
N GLY A 367 7.61 7.89 10.65
CA GLY A 367 8.15 8.48 11.88
C GLY A 367 7.21 9.50 12.50
N GLY A 368 7.77 10.38 13.33
CA GLY A 368 7.16 11.63 13.77
C GLY A 368 8.25 12.69 13.94
N GLY A 369 7.84 13.94 14.19
CA GLY A 369 8.75 15.06 14.36
C GLY A 369 8.16 16.35 13.80
N ARG A 370 8.76 17.50 14.12
CA ARG A 370 8.15 18.78 13.76
C ARG A 370 8.49 19.16 12.31
N TYR A 371 7.47 19.30 11.47
CA TYR A 371 7.61 19.63 10.05
C TYR A 371 8.53 18.62 9.30
N HIS A 372 9.63 19.09 8.72
CA HIS A 372 10.59 18.29 7.96
C HIS A 372 11.63 17.56 8.83
N ASP A 373 11.65 17.79 10.15
CA ASP A 373 12.51 17.08 11.13
C ASP A 373 11.95 15.69 11.47
N THR A 374 11.71 14.91 10.43
CA THR A 374 11.15 13.56 10.54
C THR A 374 12.13 12.61 11.23
N LEU A 375 11.61 11.69 12.03
CA LEU A 375 12.36 10.75 12.89
C LEU A 375 12.99 11.37 14.14
N ALA A 376 12.77 12.66 14.42
CA ALA A 376 13.15 13.26 15.71
C ALA A 376 12.41 12.61 16.91
N ALA A 377 11.23 12.03 16.67
CA ALA A 377 10.48 11.25 17.64
C ALA A 377 9.77 10.06 16.98
N PRO A 378 9.39 9.01 17.75
CA PRO A 378 8.55 7.94 17.23
C PRO A 378 7.19 8.47 16.75
N GLY A 379 6.75 8.05 15.58
CA GLY A 379 5.43 8.36 15.03
C GLY A 379 4.30 7.87 15.93
N ALA A 380 3.41 8.78 16.32
CA ALA A 380 2.32 8.52 17.25
C ALA A 380 1.07 7.98 16.55
N GLY A 381 1.16 6.79 15.95
CA GLY A 381 0.03 6.15 15.29
C GLY A 381 0.17 4.65 15.03
N ASP A 382 -0.94 4.03 14.63
CA ASP A 382 -1.04 2.63 14.21
C ASP A 382 -0.92 2.49 12.67
N VAL A 383 -0.35 1.37 12.21
CA VAL A 383 -0.21 1.07 10.78
C VAL A 383 -0.94 -0.22 10.44
N VAL A 384 -1.73 -0.21 9.36
CA VAL A 384 -2.51 -1.37 8.91
C VAL A 384 -2.27 -1.68 7.45
N ILE A 385 -1.95 -2.93 7.14
CA ILE A 385 -1.94 -3.49 5.79
C ILE A 385 -3.29 -4.19 5.57
N LYS A 386 -4.16 -3.55 4.79
CA LYS A 386 -5.58 -3.93 4.65
C LYS A 386 -5.75 -5.24 3.89
N GLY A 387 -6.78 -6.02 4.23
CA GLY A 387 -7.12 -7.32 3.63
C GLY A 387 -7.65 -7.27 2.19
N THR A 388 -7.24 -6.26 1.42
CA THR A 388 -7.53 -6.16 -0.01
C THR A 388 -6.79 -7.27 -0.77
N ARG A 389 -7.47 -7.92 -1.72
CA ARG A 389 -6.85 -8.92 -2.61
C ARG A 389 -5.64 -8.32 -3.34
N GLY A 390 -4.49 -8.96 -3.20
CA GLY A 390 -3.25 -8.56 -3.87
C GLY A 390 -2.39 -7.54 -3.11
N ASN A 391 -2.87 -7.01 -1.98
CA ASN A 391 -2.13 -6.03 -1.18
C ASN A 391 -0.86 -6.64 -0.57
N ASP A 392 0.29 -6.32 -1.17
CA ASP A 392 1.62 -6.79 -0.77
C ASP A 392 2.53 -5.58 -0.56
N VAL A 393 2.71 -5.21 0.70
CA VAL A 393 3.45 -3.99 1.08
C VAL A 393 4.85 -4.36 1.55
N THR A 394 5.88 -3.85 0.87
CA THR A 394 7.27 -3.98 1.32
C THR A 394 7.71 -2.73 2.07
N PHE A 395 8.11 -2.88 3.34
CA PHE A 395 8.88 -1.87 4.05
C PHE A 395 10.37 -2.11 3.77
N ALA A 396 10.94 -1.26 2.92
CA ALA A 396 12.36 -1.29 2.53
C ALA A 396 13.22 -0.27 3.31
N ALA A 397 12.75 0.11 4.50
CA ALA A 397 13.44 0.98 5.46
C ALA A 397 13.02 0.61 6.89
N GLN A 398 13.84 0.97 7.87
CA GLN A 398 13.51 0.89 9.30
C GLN A 398 12.34 1.82 9.62
N GLN A 399 11.24 1.27 10.15
CA GLN A 399 10.08 2.05 10.58
C GLN A 399 10.23 2.52 12.03
N TYR A 400 9.73 3.71 12.33
CA TYR A 400 9.94 4.40 13.62
C TYR A 400 8.63 5.01 14.15
N TYR A 401 7.58 4.20 14.26
CA TYR A 401 6.32 4.55 14.92
C TYR A 401 6.09 3.73 16.19
N ASP A 402 5.36 4.27 17.16
CA ASP A 402 5.18 3.67 18.49
C ASP A 402 3.81 3.01 18.74
N GLY A 403 3.00 2.88 17.69
CA GLY A 403 1.78 2.08 17.66
C GLY A 403 1.96 0.68 17.07
N SER A 404 0.85 0.00 16.85
CA SER A 404 0.78 -1.38 16.43
C SER A 404 0.90 -1.54 14.91
N THR A 405 1.31 -2.72 14.46
CA THR A 405 1.30 -3.11 13.05
C THR A 405 0.29 -4.23 12.85
N THR A 406 -0.77 -3.98 12.08
CA THR A 406 -1.78 -5.00 11.77
C THR A 406 -1.67 -5.43 10.32
N ILE A 407 -1.56 -6.73 10.08
CA ILE A 407 -1.65 -7.35 8.75
C ILE A 407 -2.99 -8.06 8.71
N GLU A 408 -3.93 -7.55 7.92
CA GLU A 408 -5.25 -8.16 7.81
C GLU A 408 -5.23 -9.44 6.94
N LYS A 409 -6.26 -10.27 7.10
CA LYS A 409 -6.38 -11.53 6.37
C LYS A 409 -6.38 -11.31 4.85
N GLY A 410 -5.49 -12.02 4.15
CA GLY A 410 -5.31 -11.92 2.70
C GLY A 410 -4.27 -10.87 2.25
N ALA A 411 -3.73 -10.08 3.19
CA ALA A 411 -2.64 -9.14 2.92
C ALA A 411 -1.26 -9.74 3.22
N VAL A 412 -0.22 -9.14 2.63
CA VAL A 412 1.19 -9.47 2.88
C VAL A 412 1.94 -8.22 3.34
N LEU A 413 2.71 -8.34 4.42
CA LEU A 413 3.73 -7.38 4.81
C LEU A 413 5.12 -8.01 4.61
N ARG A 414 6.00 -7.32 3.89
CA ARG A 414 7.40 -7.70 3.74
C ARG A 414 8.31 -6.73 4.49
N LEU A 415 9.09 -7.24 5.44
CA LEU A 415 10.19 -6.50 6.05
C LEU A 415 11.45 -6.77 5.23
N GLY A 416 11.91 -5.76 4.50
CA GLY A 416 13.03 -5.84 3.58
C GLY A 416 12.63 -6.11 2.12
N SER A 417 13.36 -5.47 1.20
CA SER A 417 13.23 -5.68 -0.25
C SER A 417 13.89 -6.98 -0.74
N GLY A 418 14.76 -7.59 0.06
CA GLY A 418 15.63 -8.69 -0.36
C GLY A 418 16.84 -8.25 -1.19
N ALA A 419 17.04 -6.94 -1.38
CA ALA A 419 18.19 -6.34 -2.04
C ALA A 419 19.04 -5.52 -1.06
N ARG A 420 20.35 -5.39 -1.36
CA ARG A 420 21.30 -4.62 -0.54
C ARG A 420 20.80 -3.20 -0.31
N GLY A 421 20.79 -2.76 0.95
CA GLY A 421 20.39 -1.40 1.34
C GLY A 421 18.88 -1.18 1.45
N GLY A 422 18.06 -2.19 1.15
CA GLY A 422 16.60 -2.12 1.32
C GLY A 422 16.08 -2.98 2.48
N ASP A 423 16.87 -3.16 3.54
CA ASP A 423 16.47 -3.90 4.74
C ASP A 423 15.42 -3.11 5.54
N GLY A 424 14.43 -3.81 6.10
CA GLY A 424 13.30 -3.21 6.82
C GLY A 424 13.20 -3.70 8.26
N SER A 425 12.59 -2.90 9.12
CA SER A 425 12.32 -3.28 10.52
C SER A 425 11.12 -2.53 11.08
N LEU A 426 10.62 -2.98 12.23
CA LEU A 426 9.56 -2.34 12.99
C LEU A 426 10.11 -1.94 14.36
N LEU A 427 9.66 -0.81 14.90
CA LEU A 427 9.90 -0.45 16.30
C LEU A 427 8.98 -1.29 17.21
N ALA A 428 9.36 -2.54 17.47
CA ALA A 428 8.66 -3.46 18.37
C ALA A 428 9.06 -3.25 19.85
N GLY A 429 8.43 -3.98 20.79
CA GLY A 429 8.92 -4.11 22.18
C GLY A 429 7.89 -3.90 23.29
N THR A 430 6.74 -3.28 23.00
CA THR A 430 5.70 -2.99 24.01
C THR A 430 4.34 -3.48 23.54
N GLU A 431 3.35 -3.54 24.43
CA GLU A 431 1.96 -3.92 24.08
C GLU A 431 1.35 -3.02 22.99
N ARG A 432 1.63 -1.71 23.07
CA ARG A 432 1.22 -0.73 22.05
C ARG A 432 1.92 -0.98 20.71
N ARG A 433 3.17 -1.48 20.73
CA ARG A 433 4.01 -1.83 19.56
C ARG A 433 3.92 -3.31 19.16
N ARG A 434 2.80 -3.97 19.45
CA ARG A 434 2.55 -5.37 19.06
C ARG A 434 2.39 -5.52 17.54
N ILE A 435 2.61 -6.74 17.06
CA ILE A 435 2.37 -7.13 15.67
C ILE A 435 1.17 -8.09 15.66
N VAL A 436 0.12 -7.70 14.95
CA VAL A 436 -1.09 -8.52 14.75
C VAL A 436 -1.08 -9.04 13.33
N ASP A 437 -0.52 -10.24 13.11
CA ASP A 437 -0.50 -10.88 11.81
C ASP A 437 -1.70 -11.83 11.67
N ASN A 438 -2.66 -11.46 10.82
CA ASN A 438 -3.76 -12.32 10.38
C ASN A 438 -3.64 -12.69 8.89
N GLY A 439 -2.58 -12.23 8.22
CA GLY A 439 -2.29 -12.42 6.80
C GLY A 439 -0.99 -13.19 6.61
N THR A 440 0.03 -12.54 6.07
CA THR A 440 1.40 -13.09 5.99
C THR A 440 2.45 -12.03 6.31
N LEU A 441 3.33 -12.33 7.27
CA LEU A 441 4.56 -11.59 7.52
C LEU A 441 5.76 -12.29 6.86
N ILE A 442 6.48 -11.60 5.98
CA ILE A 442 7.69 -12.13 5.32
C ILE A 442 8.90 -11.26 5.69
N VAL A 443 9.94 -11.85 6.25
CA VAL A 443 11.22 -11.15 6.49
C VAL A 443 12.23 -11.53 5.41
N ARG A 444 12.83 -10.50 4.79
CA ARG A 444 13.75 -10.61 3.64
C ARG A 444 15.09 -9.90 3.85
N ASN A 445 15.39 -9.40 5.05
CA ASN A 445 16.61 -8.64 5.31
C ASN A 445 17.88 -9.40 4.88
N THR A 446 18.79 -8.65 4.27
CA THR A 446 20.00 -9.17 3.62
C THR A 446 21.22 -9.08 4.52
N ALA A 447 21.33 -8.02 5.33
CA ALA A 447 22.47 -7.76 6.21
C ALA A 447 22.05 -7.48 7.65
N THR A 448 20.99 -6.71 7.87
CA THR A 448 20.55 -6.23 9.19
C THR A 448 19.71 -7.28 9.92
N PRO A 449 20.19 -7.83 11.06
CA PRO A 449 19.38 -8.73 11.88
C PRO A 449 18.14 -8.04 12.43
N LEU A 450 17.09 -8.82 12.68
CA LEU A 450 15.80 -8.31 13.14
C LEU A 450 15.36 -9.04 14.42
N SER A 451 14.87 -8.30 15.42
CA SER A 451 14.22 -8.87 16.60
C SER A 451 12.72 -8.57 16.57
N LEU A 452 11.89 -9.61 16.61
CA LEU A 452 10.44 -9.52 16.65
C LEU A 452 9.92 -10.05 18.00
N THR A 453 8.98 -9.33 18.59
CA THR A 453 8.32 -9.69 19.86
C THR A 453 6.86 -9.28 19.82
N ARG A 454 6.03 -9.86 20.69
CA ARG A 454 4.57 -9.60 20.75
C ARG A 454 3.91 -9.78 19.38
N LEU A 455 4.33 -10.83 18.67
CA LEU A 455 3.79 -11.28 17.39
C LEU A 455 2.67 -12.29 17.65
N GLY A 456 1.43 -11.91 17.38
CA GLY A 456 0.23 -12.74 17.54
C GLY A 456 -0.67 -12.72 16.30
N GLY A 457 -1.74 -13.52 16.33
CA GLY A 457 -2.74 -13.61 15.28
C GLY A 457 -2.75 -14.96 14.54
N ILE A 458 -3.51 -15.04 13.43
CA ILE A 458 -3.72 -16.28 12.65
C ILE A 458 -2.86 -16.40 11.39
N GLY A 459 -2.05 -15.38 11.10
CA GLY A 459 -1.21 -15.26 9.91
C GLY A 459 0.07 -16.08 9.97
N GLY A 460 0.72 -16.24 8.82
CA GLY A 460 1.92 -17.05 8.65
C GLY A 460 3.21 -16.22 8.61
N LEU A 461 4.24 -16.67 9.33
CA LEU A 461 5.57 -16.07 9.31
C LEU A 461 6.49 -16.79 8.32
N THR A 462 7.15 -16.04 7.44
CA THR A 462 8.19 -16.56 6.53
C THR A 462 9.52 -15.83 6.70
N GLN A 463 10.56 -16.56 7.15
CA GLN A 463 11.95 -16.13 7.09
C GLN A 463 12.52 -16.50 5.71
N SER A 464 12.96 -15.48 4.95
CA SER A 464 13.51 -15.64 3.60
C SER A 464 14.71 -14.73 3.29
N GLY A 465 15.11 -13.91 4.26
CA GLY A 465 16.33 -13.10 4.21
C GLY A 465 17.60 -13.93 4.46
N ALA A 466 18.76 -13.34 4.19
CA ALA A 466 20.04 -13.92 4.61
C ALA A 466 20.35 -13.58 6.07
N ALA A 467 19.93 -12.40 6.55
CA ALA A 467 20.09 -11.96 7.92
C ALA A 467 19.19 -12.76 8.88
N THR A 468 19.66 -12.91 10.12
CA THR A 468 18.90 -13.61 11.18
C THR A 468 17.70 -12.80 11.64
N THR A 469 16.54 -13.44 11.70
CA THR A 469 15.38 -12.94 12.47
C THR A 469 15.29 -13.69 13.79
N THR A 470 15.20 -12.98 14.91
CA THR A 470 15.03 -13.54 16.24
C THR A 470 13.62 -13.26 16.75
N LEU A 471 12.87 -14.30 17.09
CA LEU A 471 11.64 -14.17 17.88
C LEU A 471 12.03 -14.14 19.36
N THR A 472 11.51 -13.17 20.12
CA THR A 472 11.89 -12.95 21.52
C THR A 472 10.68 -12.59 22.39
N GLY A 473 10.69 -13.04 23.65
CA GLY A 473 9.58 -12.87 24.61
C GLY A 473 8.52 -13.97 24.50
N GLY A 474 7.90 -14.31 25.63
CA GLY A 474 6.84 -15.33 25.72
C GLY A 474 5.51 -14.90 25.09
N GLU A 475 5.37 -13.62 24.72
CA GLU A 475 4.17 -13.07 24.08
C GLU A 475 4.08 -13.39 22.57
N VAL A 476 5.07 -14.08 22.01
CA VAL A 476 5.02 -14.64 20.65
C VAL A 476 4.01 -15.79 20.63
N SER A 477 2.88 -15.55 19.97
CA SER A 477 1.62 -16.29 20.15
C SER A 477 0.83 -16.50 18.84
N TYR A 478 1.44 -16.22 17.69
CA TYR A 478 0.80 -16.46 16.39
C TYR A 478 0.58 -17.96 16.12
N THR A 479 -0.47 -18.27 15.35
CA THR A 479 -0.97 -19.65 15.15
C THR A 479 -0.86 -20.15 13.72
N GLY A 480 -0.58 -19.28 12.75
CA GLY A 480 -0.32 -19.69 11.37
C GLY A 480 1.01 -20.44 11.20
N PRO A 481 1.33 -20.88 9.98
CA PRO A 481 2.54 -21.66 9.71
C PRO A 481 3.81 -20.82 9.85
N THR A 482 4.90 -21.46 10.25
CA THR A 482 6.25 -20.90 10.27
C THR A 482 7.06 -21.52 9.13
N THR A 483 7.55 -20.70 8.20
CA THR A 483 8.38 -21.16 7.08
C THR A 483 9.75 -20.50 7.13
N VAL A 484 10.81 -21.30 6.99
CA VAL A 484 12.18 -20.82 6.79
C VAL A 484 12.63 -21.29 5.40
N THR A 485 12.89 -20.35 4.51
CA THR A 485 13.35 -20.64 3.14
C THR A 485 14.83 -20.33 2.94
N LYS A 486 15.38 -19.40 3.72
CA LYS A 486 16.78 -18.94 3.66
C LYS A 486 17.18 -18.28 4.99
N GLY A 487 18.48 -18.33 5.31
CA GLY A 487 19.02 -17.69 6.51
C GLY A 487 18.54 -18.36 7.80
N THR A 488 18.55 -17.60 8.89
CA THR A 488 18.23 -18.13 10.24
C THR A 488 16.98 -17.48 10.82
N LEU A 489 16.05 -18.30 11.28
CA LEU A 489 15.04 -17.91 12.28
C LEU A 489 15.53 -18.41 13.64
N ALA A 490 15.70 -17.52 14.62
CA ALA A 490 16.15 -17.86 15.97
C ALA A 490 15.02 -17.66 16.99
N LEU A 491 15.00 -18.45 18.06
CA LEU A 491 14.13 -18.26 19.22
C LEU A 491 14.99 -17.84 20.43
N ALA A 492 14.54 -16.83 21.17
CA ALA A 492 15.23 -16.33 22.36
C ALA A 492 14.25 -15.93 23.47
N SER A 493 14.75 -15.80 24.70
CA SER A 493 14.05 -15.20 25.85
C SER A 493 12.59 -15.68 26.02
N GLY A 494 12.37 -16.99 25.97
CA GLY A 494 11.05 -17.61 26.17
C GLY A 494 10.14 -17.67 24.94
N ALA A 495 10.55 -17.15 23.77
CA ALA A 495 9.78 -17.31 22.54
C ALA A 495 9.67 -18.79 22.12
N THR A 496 8.50 -19.18 21.63
CA THR A 496 8.17 -20.56 21.25
C THR A 496 7.45 -20.64 19.91
N LEU A 497 7.49 -21.81 19.28
CA LEU A 497 6.71 -22.15 18.09
C LEU A 497 5.64 -23.22 18.37
N ALA A 498 5.36 -23.54 19.65
CA ALA A 498 4.42 -24.58 20.04
C ALA A 498 2.95 -24.34 19.60
N HIS A 499 2.62 -23.12 19.17
CA HIS A 499 1.32 -22.75 18.61
C HIS A 499 1.29 -22.71 17.07
N SER A 500 2.44 -22.85 16.41
CA SER A 500 2.53 -22.83 14.95
C SER A 500 1.80 -24.02 14.34
N LYS A 501 0.95 -23.77 13.34
CA LYS A 501 0.22 -24.83 12.64
C LYS A 501 1.14 -25.83 11.92
N ALA A 502 2.33 -25.38 11.50
CA ALA A 502 3.35 -26.20 10.86
C ALA A 502 4.66 -25.43 10.75
N ILE A 503 5.79 -26.11 10.98
CA ILE A 503 7.14 -25.57 10.84
C ILE A 503 7.80 -26.21 9.60
N ARG A 504 8.26 -25.39 8.66
CA ARG A 504 8.82 -25.86 7.37
C ARG A 504 10.18 -25.23 7.07
N LEU A 505 11.22 -26.05 6.94
CA LEU A 505 12.57 -25.63 6.55
C LEU A 505 12.82 -26.06 5.09
N THR A 506 12.45 -25.20 4.13
CA THR A 506 12.21 -25.62 2.74
C THR A 506 13.47 -25.75 1.87
N SER A 507 14.63 -25.33 2.36
CA SER A 507 15.92 -25.45 1.67
C SER A 507 17.00 -25.98 2.61
N ALA A 508 18.12 -26.47 2.08
CA ALA A 508 19.27 -26.90 2.88
C ALA A 508 19.87 -25.75 3.73
N ASP A 509 19.77 -24.51 3.24
CA ASP A 509 20.27 -23.32 3.93
C ASP A 509 19.29 -22.70 4.93
N ALA A 510 18.05 -23.20 5.00
CA ALA A 510 17.10 -22.81 6.02
C ALA A 510 17.57 -23.29 7.40
N ARG A 511 17.75 -22.37 8.34
CA ARG A 511 18.20 -22.65 9.70
C ARG A 511 17.17 -22.18 10.73
N LEU A 512 16.81 -23.06 11.66
CA LEU A 512 16.00 -22.74 12.83
C LEU A 512 16.86 -22.90 14.09
N ASP A 513 17.25 -21.81 14.73
CA ASP A 513 18.13 -21.82 15.90
C ASP A 513 17.32 -21.73 17.20
N VAL A 514 17.34 -22.81 17.96
CA VAL A 514 16.55 -23.02 19.18
C VAL A 514 17.43 -23.43 20.37
N ARG A 515 18.76 -23.21 20.27
CA ARG A 515 19.73 -23.66 21.28
C ARG A 515 19.47 -23.14 22.71
N THR A 516 18.78 -22.01 22.85
CA THR A 516 18.47 -21.37 24.13
C THR A 516 17.12 -21.77 24.73
N THR A 517 16.20 -22.30 23.92
CA THR A 517 14.79 -22.56 24.29
C THR A 517 14.36 -24.01 24.11
N GLY A 518 15.07 -24.77 23.27
CA GLY A 518 14.58 -26.00 22.69
C GLY A 518 13.44 -25.77 21.70
N LEU A 519 13.13 -26.79 20.89
CA LEU A 519 11.92 -26.81 20.08
C LEU A 519 11.00 -27.92 20.55
N ARG A 520 9.73 -27.59 20.82
CA ARG A 520 8.65 -28.58 20.95
C ARG A 520 7.78 -28.55 19.70
N ALA A 521 7.92 -29.56 18.85
CA ALA A 521 7.08 -29.74 17.67
C ALA A 521 5.77 -30.44 18.11
N SER A 522 4.71 -29.66 18.26
CA SER A 522 3.36 -30.10 18.68
C SER A 522 2.43 -30.41 17.51
N THR A 523 2.79 -29.99 16.29
CA THR A 523 1.97 -30.09 15.07
C THR A 523 2.73 -30.84 13.99
N SER A 524 3.51 -30.14 13.17
CA SER A 524 4.42 -30.73 12.18
C SER A 524 5.70 -29.92 12.05
N LEU A 525 6.83 -30.63 11.92
CA LEU A 525 8.14 -30.08 11.60
C LEU A 525 8.68 -30.83 10.37
N SER A 526 8.90 -30.12 9.27
CA SER A 526 9.25 -30.77 8.00
C SER A 526 10.27 -29.99 7.16
N GLY A 527 10.97 -30.70 6.28
CA GLY A 527 11.77 -30.07 5.22
C GLY A 527 13.13 -30.72 4.97
N LYS A 528 14.11 -29.88 4.63
CA LYS A 528 15.47 -30.26 4.21
C LYS A 528 16.58 -29.42 4.87
N GLY A 529 16.21 -28.49 5.75
CA GLY A 529 17.13 -27.59 6.44
C GLY A 529 17.59 -28.09 7.82
N THR A 530 18.20 -27.19 8.59
CA THR A 530 18.82 -27.50 9.88
C THR A 530 18.10 -26.87 11.07
N VAL A 531 17.70 -27.68 12.06
CA VAL A 531 17.33 -27.23 13.40
C VAL A 531 18.56 -27.30 14.31
N ARG A 532 18.95 -26.17 14.89
CA ARG A 532 20.10 -26.08 15.81
C ARG A 532 19.61 -26.05 17.25
N GLY A 533 19.90 -27.10 18.02
CA GLY A 533 19.43 -27.26 19.40
C GLY A 533 18.55 -28.49 19.55
N ALA A 534 18.06 -28.73 20.78
CA ALA A 534 17.27 -29.90 21.10
C ALA A 534 15.84 -29.81 20.55
N VAL A 535 15.30 -30.95 20.11
CA VAL A 535 13.95 -31.10 19.55
C VAL A 535 13.18 -32.17 20.33
N VAL A 536 11.99 -31.80 20.79
CA VAL A 536 10.97 -32.73 21.30
C VAL A 536 9.86 -32.85 20.26
N ASN A 537 9.65 -34.05 19.72
CA ASN A 537 8.57 -34.35 18.80
C ASN A 537 7.36 -34.94 19.55
N ASP A 538 6.28 -34.17 19.63
CA ASP A 538 4.95 -34.59 20.12
C ASP A 538 3.88 -34.53 18.99
N GLY A 539 4.32 -34.40 17.73
CA GLY A 539 3.49 -34.33 16.52
C GLY A 539 4.16 -35.06 15.36
N GLU A 540 4.20 -34.49 14.16
CA GLU A 540 4.88 -35.07 13.00
C GLU A 540 6.30 -34.49 12.80
N VAL A 541 7.31 -35.35 12.58
CA VAL A 541 8.62 -34.93 12.03
C VAL A 541 8.86 -35.66 10.73
N ALA A 542 9.15 -34.91 9.65
CA ALA A 542 9.22 -35.46 8.30
C ALA A 542 10.32 -34.87 7.40
N GLY A 543 10.92 -35.72 6.56
CA GLY A 543 11.86 -35.29 5.52
C GLY A 543 13.33 -35.24 5.95
N ALA A 544 14.17 -34.76 5.03
CA ALA A 544 15.63 -34.73 5.11
C ALA A 544 16.18 -33.65 6.08
N LEU A 545 15.54 -33.46 7.23
CA LEU A 545 15.95 -32.49 8.24
C LEU A 545 17.26 -32.92 8.92
N THR A 546 18.06 -31.95 9.34
CA THR A 546 19.18 -32.16 10.26
C THR A 546 18.88 -31.50 11.60
N VAL A 547 18.96 -32.25 12.69
CA VAL A 547 18.88 -31.76 14.07
C VAL A 547 20.28 -31.82 14.68
N THR A 548 20.84 -30.67 15.07
CA THR A 548 22.22 -30.61 15.60
C THR A 548 22.30 -30.69 17.14
N GLY A 549 21.17 -30.91 17.80
CA GLY A 549 21.09 -31.21 19.23
C GLY A 549 20.39 -32.54 19.45
N ASP A 550 19.92 -32.76 20.67
CA ASP A 550 19.21 -34.00 21.02
C ASP A 550 17.84 -34.09 20.33
N TYR A 551 17.43 -35.30 19.95
CA TYR A 551 16.11 -35.59 19.40
C TYR A 551 15.37 -36.55 20.33
N THR A 552 14.26 -36.09 20.92
CA THR A 552 13.35 -36.93 21.70
C THR A 552 12.00 -37.00 21.02
N GLN A 553 11.59 -38.20 20.61
CA GLN A 553 10.20 -38.45 20.23
C GLN A 553 9.39 -38.85 21.47
N GLY A 554 8.31 -38.14 21.72
CA GLY A 554 7.32 -38.46 22.75
C GLY A 554 6.37 -39.56 22.29
N ALA A 555 5.57 -40.11 23.21
CA ALA A 555 4.62 -41.18 22.91
C ALA A 555 3.48 -40.77 21.94
N LYS A 556 3.32 -39.48 21.68
CA LYS A 556 2.39 -38.89 20.71
C LYS A 556 3.05 -38.52 19.38
N GLY A 557 4.38 -38.54 19.34
CA GLY A 557 5.13 -38.13 18.16
C GLY A 557 5.20 -39.24 17.13
N THR A 558 5.18 -38.86 15.86
CA THR A 558 5.37 -39.72 14.70
C THR A 558 6.61 -39.26 13.94
N LEU A 559 7.51 -40.18 13.62
CA LEU A 559 8.55 -39.95 12.61
C LEU A 559 8.01 -40.43 11.27
N VAL A 560 8.01 -39.57 10.26
CA VAL A 560 7.56 -39.93 8.91
C VAL A 560 8.76 -40.01 7.98
N LEU A 561 9.05 -41.23 7.52
CA LEU A 561 10.06 -41.46 6.50
C LEU A 561 9.62 -40.80 5.18
N ARG A 562 10.58 -40.19 4.48
CA ARG A 562 10.44 -39.65 3.12
C ARG A 562 11.71 -40.03 2.34
N ASP A 563 12.02 -39.38 1.23
CA ASP A 563 13.17 -39.66 0.34
C ASP A 563 14.54 -39.82 1.03
N ARG A 564 14.71 -39.27 2.24
CA ARG A 564 15.92 -39.39 3.07
C ARG A 564 15.56 -39.44 4.56
N PRO A 565 16.40 -40.09 5.40
CA PRO A 565 16.21 -40.11 6.85
C PRO A 565 16.31 -38.73 7.49
N LEU A 566 15.73 -38.62 8.69
CA LEU A 566 16.07 -37.58 9.66
C LEU A 566 17.51 -37.80 10.12
N ARG A 567 18.32 -36.73 10.14
CA ARG A 567 19.69 -36.76 10.65
C ARG A 567 19.79 -36.11 12.03
N VAL A 568 20.42 -36.77 13.00
CA VAL A 568 20.57 -36.28 14.38
C VAL A 568 22.00 -36.42 14.87
N THR A 569 22.61 -35.32 15.34
CA THR A 569 23.99 -35.32 15.87
C THR A 569 24.06 -35.34 17.40
N GLY A 570 23.01 -34.93 18.11
CA GLY A 570 22.87 -35.12 19.56
C GLY A 570 22.24 -36.46 19.91
N ALA A 571 21.93 -36.71 21.18
CA ALA A 571 21.37 -37.97 21.65
C ALA A 571 19.96 -38.23 21.09
N VAL A 572 19.67 -39.50 20.77
CA VAL A 572 18.37 -39.94 20.24
C VAL A 572 17.60 -40.76 21.27
N ARG A 573 16.34 -40.36 21.53
CA ARG A 573 15.37 -41.11 22.34
C ARG A 573 14.05 -41.26 21.58
N LEU A 574 13.60 -42.49 21.39
CA LEU A 574 12.43 -42.83 20.58
C LEU A 574 11.28 -43.41 21.44
N ALA A 575 10.07 -42.99 21.07
CA ALA A 575 8.77 -43.49 21.51
C ALA A 575 7.76 -43.13 20.41
N GLY A 576 6.49 -43.50 20.57
CA GLY A 576 5.46 -43.16 19.59
C GLY A 576 5.71 -43.83 18.25
N ASP A 577 5.15 -43.27 17.18
CA ASP A 577 4.92 -44.03 15.96
C ASP A 577 5.99 -43.76 14.87
N LEU A 578 6.04 -44.69 13.90
CA LEU A 578 6.88 -44.62 12.72
C LEU A 578 5.98 -44.83 11.49
N ASP A 579 5.90 -43.82 10.64
CA ASP A 579 5.19 -43.89 9.36
C ASP A 579 6.18 -44.16 8.22
N LEU A 580 5.91 -45.25 7.50
CA LEU A 580 6.68 -45.74 6.35
C LEU A 580 5.89 -45.66 5.03
N SER A 581 4.71 -45.03 5.03
CA SER A 581 3.80 -44.96 3.87
C SER A 581 4.46 -44.40 2.59
N ALA A 582 5.49 -43.57 2.72
CA ALA A 582 6.23 -43.01 1.59
C ALA A 582 7.29 -43.96 0.99
N ALA A 583 7.52 -45.15 1.55
CA ALA A 583 8.53 -46.11 1.06
C ALA A 583 8.12 -46.84 -0.24
N GLY A 584 6.85 -46.71 -0.68
CA GLY A 584 6.35 -47.26 -1.94
C GLY A 584 6.13 -48.77 -1.93
N THR A 585 5.94 -49.35 -3.12
CA THR A 585 5.68 -50.78 -3.34
C THR A 585 6.94 -51.61 -3.60
N ASP A 586 8.07 -50.97 -3.93
CA ASP A 586 9.39 -51.62 -4.08
C ASP A 586 10.42 -50.96 -3.14
N PRO A 587 10.28 -51.15 -1.81
CA PRO A 587 11.20 -50.59 -0.82
C PRO A 587 12.61 -51.19 -0.95
N ALA A 588 13.64 -50.36 -0.75
CA ALA A 588 15.03 -50.80 -0.80
C ALA A 588 15.35 -51.87 0.25
N ARG A 589 16.19 -52.87 -0.09
CA ARG A 589 16.58 -53.99 0.81
C ARG A 589 17.12 -53.55 2.17
N GLU A 590 17.74 -52.39 2.25
CA GLU A 590 18.08 -51.71 3.50
C GLU A 590 17.58 -50.25 3.44
N ILE A 591 16.77 -49.86 4.42
CA ILE A 591 16.27 -48.49 4.60
C ILE A 591 16.87 -47.93 5.88
N ARG A 592 17.58 -46.80 5.76
CA ARG A 592 17.95 -45.98 6.93
C ARG A 592 16.75 -45.08 7.27
N VAL A 593 16.18 -45.28 8.44
CA VAL A 593 15.04 -44.52 8.97
C VAL A 593 15.52 -43.24 9.67
N LEU A 594 16.61 -43.35 10.43
CA LEU A 594 17.24 -42.26 11.16
C LEU A 594 18.77 -42.40 11.07
N ASP A 595 19.43 -41.30 10.72
CA ASP A 595 20.89 -41.16 10.58
C ASP A 595 21.46 -40.52 11.88
N HIS A 596 21.99 -41.33 12.80
CA HIS A 596 22.42 -40.88 14.13
C HIS A 596 23.93 -40.69 14.22
N THR A 597 24.47 -39.67 13.56
CA THR A 597 25.93 -39.42 13.58
C THR A 597 26.47 -38.82 14.89
N GLY A 598 25.83 -39.11 16.03
CA GLY A 598 26.29 -38.75 17.37
C GLY A 598 27.08 -39.89 18.02
N ARG A 599 27.68 -39.65 19.20
CA ARG A 599 28.40 -40.70 19.96
C ARG A 599 27.51 -41.48 20.95
N ALA A 600 26.30 -40.99 21.20
CA ALA A 600 25.34 -41.67 22.06
C ALA A 600 24.75 -42.89 21.33
N ARG A 601 24.22 -43.86 22.09
CA ARG A 601 23.38 -44.91 21.51
C ARG A 601 21.96 -44.38 21.33
N THR A 602 21.27 -44.78 20.27
CA THR A 602 19.81 -44.63 20.19
C THR A 602 19.17 -45.36 21.37
N THR A 603 18.23 -44.70 22.05
CA THR A 603 17.50 -45.24 23.20
C THR A 603 16.00 -45.24 22.97
N GLY A 604 15.27 -46.12 23.67
CA GLY A 604 13.85 -46.32 23.42
C GLY A 604 13.58 -47.09 22.12
N ALA A 605 12.34 -47.05 21.66
CA ALA A 605 11.86 -47.75 20.47
C ALA A 605 10.50 -47.17 20.03
N PHE A 606 10.16 -47.28 18.75
CA PHE A 606 8.82 -46.97 18.26
C PHE A 606 7.77 -47.96 18.81
N SER A 607 6.51 -47.55 18.86
CA SER A 607 5.34 -48.33 19.27
C SER A 607 5.33 -49.71 18.60
N GLY A 608 5.33 -50.78 19.39
CA GLY A 608 5.32 -52.17 18.89
C GLY A 608 6.64 -52.68 18.27
N LEU A 609 7.58 -51.81 17.94
CA LEU A 609 8.79 -52.14 17.17
C LEU A 609 10.04 -52.21 18.06
N ARG A 610 10.13 -53.21 18.94
CA ARG A 610 11.35 -53.46 19.74
C ARG A 610 12.55 -53.85 18.84
N GLU A 611 13.77 -53.80 19.37
CA GLU A 611 14.98 -54.27 18.65
C GLU A 611 14.76 -55.67 18.05
N GLY A 612 15.00 -55.82 16.75
CA GLY A 612 14.81 -57.09 16.05
C GLY A 612 13.35 -57.48 15.77
N ALA A 613 12.37 -56.62 16.04
CA ALA A 613 10.99 -56.82 15.61
C ALA A 613 10.87 -56.81 14.08
N THR A 614 9.89 -57.54 13.56
CA THR A 614 9.59 -57.59 12.13
C THR A 614 8.31 -56.84 11.80
N LEU A 615 8.29 -56.15 10.66
CA LEU A 615 7.14 -55.44 10.11
C LEU A 615 7.03 -55.70 8.61
N ALA A 616 5.82 -55.72 8.08
CA ALA A 616 5.58 -55.82 6.64
C ALA A 616 5.65 -54.43 5.99
N LEU A 617 6.30 -54.33 4.83
CA LEU A 617 6.37 -53.13 4.00
C LEU A 617 6.31 -53.56 2.54
N ALA A 618 5.21 -53.23 1.86
CA ALA A 618 4.79 -53.89 0.63
C ALA A 618 4.80 -55.42 0.81
N ASP A 619 5.29 -56.18 -0.17
CA ASP A 619 5.31 -57.65 -0.15
C ASP A 619 6.49 -58.24 0.65
N ALA A 620 7.29 -57.41 1.33
CA ALA A 620 8.51 -57.81 2.03
C ALA A 620 8.43 -57.62 3.55
N THR A 621 8.95 -58.60 4.29
CA THR A 621 9.16 -58.51 5.73
C THR A 621 10.49 -57.82 6.02
N TYR A 622 10.45 -56.72 6.78
CA TYR A 622 11.63 -56.00 7.26
C TYR A 622 11.86 -56.26 8.74
N ARG A 623 13.13 -56.30 9.15
CA ARG A 623 13.56 -56.35 10.55
C ARG A 623 14.18 -55.02 10.97
N ILE A 624 13.73 -54.44 12.08
CA ILE A 624 14.26 -53.19 12.61
C ILE A 624 15.48 -53.42 13.51
N SER A 625 16.46 -52.52 13.43
CA SER A 625 17.53 -52.38 14.43
C SER A 625 17.77 -50.91 14.76
N TYR A 626 17.98 -50.64 16.05
CA TYR A 626 18.38 -49.33 16.61
C TYR A 626 19.90 -49.25 16.81
N ARG A 627 20.64 -50.17 16.19
CA ARG A 627 22.11 -50.31 16.23
C ARG A 627 22.69 -50.47 14.82
N GLY A 628 21.99 -49.97 13.81
CA GLY A 628 22.42 -50.06 12.42
C GLY A 628 23.62 -49.17 12.12
N GLY A 629 24.09 -49.22 10.87
CA GLY A 629 25.13 -48.33 10.36
C GLY A 629 26.43 -48.38 11.16
N ASP A 630 26.81 -47.25 11.75
CA ASP A 630 27.98 -47.06 12.62
C ASP A 630 27.73 -47.45 14.10
N GLY A 631 26.56 -48.00 14.42
CA GLY A 631 26.25 -48.67 15.70
C GLY A 631 25.09 -48.05 16.49
N ASN A 632 24.47 -46.99 15.97
CA ASN A 632 23.35 -46.27 16.59
C ASN A 632 22.31 -45.72 15.58
N ASP A 633 22.50 -45.88 14.27
CA ASP A 633 21.45 -45.62 13.27
C ASP A 633 20.21 -46.50 13.52
N VAL A 634 19.05 -46.02 13.06
CA VAL A 634 17.85 -46.85 12.96
C VAL A 634 17.68 -47.33 11.52
N THR A 635 17.73 -48.65 11.33
CA THR A 635 17.65 -49.29 10.01
C THR A 635 16.57 -50.36 9.96
N LEU A 636 16.03 -50.57 8.76
CA LEU A 636 15.15 -51.69 8.41
C LEU A 636 15.89 -52.52 7.36
N LYS A 637 16.05 -53.82 7.60
CA LYS A 637 16.66 -54.78 6.65
C LYS A 637 15.65 -55.81 6.21
N ALA A 638 15.51 -56.02 4.92
CA ALA A 638 14.65 -57.06 4.36
C ALA A 638 15.11 -58.43 4.88
N VAL A 639 14.17 -59.21 5.42
CA VAL A 639 14.42 -60.58 5.87
C VAL A 639 14.39 -61.48 4.63
N SER A 640 15.56 -62.00 4.24
CA SER A 640 15.65 -63.00 3.19
C SER A 640 14.87 -64.25 3.61
N ASN A 641 13.70 -64.47 3.01
CA ASN A 641 13.04 -65.76 3.04
C ASN A 641 13.92 -66.77 2.30
N HIS A 642 14.84 -67.42 3.02
CA HIS A 642 15.41 -68.68 2.57
C HIS A 642 14.26 -69.69 2.49
N ARG A 643 13.69 -69.82 1.29
CA ARG A 643 12.82 -70.93 0.94
C ARG A 643 13.71 -72.16 0.89
N THR A 644 13.92 -72.80 2.04
CA THR A 644 14.53 -74.11 2.13
C THR A 644 13.66 -75.07 1.33
N VAL A 645 14.08 -75.35 0.09
CA VAL A 645 13.55 -76.46 -0.68
C VAL A 645 14.02 -77.72 0.04
N ALA A 646 13.14 -78.28 0.87
CA ALA A 646 13.39 -79.56 1.52
C ALA A 646 13.60 -80.61 0.42
N ALA A 647 14.69 -81.37 0.53
CA ALA A 647 14.98 -82.43 -0.42
C ALA A 647 13.89 -83.51 -0.38
N PRO A 648 13.37 -83.97 -1.53
CA PRO A 648 12.38 -85.04 -1.56
C PRO A 648 13.06 -86.40 -1.31
N SER A 649 12.64 -87.09 -0.26
CA SER A 649 12.87 -88.53 -0.07
C SER A 649 11.91 -89.35 -0.94
N PRO A 650 12.24 -90.60 -1.30
CA PRO A 650 11.88 -91.16 -2.60
C PRO A 650 10.47 -91.76 -2.67
N SER A 651 9.85 -91.66 -3.84
CA SER A 651 8.81 -92.57 -4.31
C SER A 651 9.27 -93.26 -5.59
N THR A 652 8.97 -94.55 -5.71
CA THR A 652 9.51 -95.44 -6.75
C THR A 652 8.62 -95.52 -8.00
N SER A 653 9.29 -95.62 -9.15
CA SER A 653 8.87 -96.27 -10.42
C SER A 653 7.58 -95.83 -11.14
N GLY A 654 7.72 -95.35 -12.39
CA GLY A 654 6.63 -95.31 -13.38
C GLY A 654 6.78 -94.29 -14.51
N LEU A 655 7.50 -94.63 -15.59
CA LEU A 655 7.50 -93.92 -16.89
C LEU A 655 6.57 -94.64 -17.90
N PRO A 656 6.21 -94.09 -19.09
CA PRO A 656 6.55 -92.79 -19.71
C PRO A 656 5.26 -91.93 -19.97
N SER A 657 5.09 -90.94 -20.87
CA SER A 657 5.88 -90.36 -21.99
C SER A 657 5.33 -88.98 -22.47
N VAL A 658 6.17 -88.16 -23.14
CA VAL A 658 5.95 -87.43 -24.44
C VAL A 658 4.58 -86.72 -24.71
N LYS A 659 4.46 -85.43 -25.14
CA LYS A 659 5.29 -84.60 -26.06
C LYS A 659 5.08 -83.07 -25.90
N ASN A 660 6.03 -82.29 -26.44
CA ASN A 660 6.05 -80.82 -26.64
C ASN A 660 4.78 -80.27 -27.37
N SER A 661 4.43 -78.98 -27.31
CA SER A 661 5.11 -77.92 -28.11
C SER A 661 4.69 -76.46 -27.86
N THR A 662 5.69 -75.56 -28.01
CA THR A 662 5.64 -74.14 -28.48
C THR A 662 4.80 -73.12 -27.69
N ALA A 663 5.34 -72.05 -27.06
CA ALA A 663 6.48 -71.15 -27.30
C ALA A 663 6.21 -69.97 -28.28
N VAL A 664 6.86 -68.83 -27.97
CA VAL A 664 6.88 -67.52 -28.65
C VAL A 664 5.59 -66.69 -28.50
N GLY A 665 5.62 -65.41 -28.10
CA GLY A 665 6.75 -64.59 -27.62
C GLY A 665 6.50 -63.10 -27.87
N ASP A 666 7.07 -62.22 -27.01
CA ASP A 666 7.32 -60.78 -27.24
C ASP A 666 6.06 -59.92 -27.56
N SER A 667 6.07 -58.59 -27.76
CA SER A 667 6.60 -57.44 -26.99
C SER A 667 5.67 -56.21 -27.30
N GLU A 668 5.74 -54.99 -26.74
CA GLU A 668 6.64 -54.32 -25.79
C GLU A 668 5.91 -53.09 -25.13
N ASN A 669 6.63 -52.33 -24.27
CA ASN A 669 6.55 -50.87 -23.99
C ASN A 669 5.35 -50.01 -24.49
N ALA A 670 4.72 -49.24 -23.58
CA ALA A 670 5.02 -47.79 -23.40
C ALA A 670 3.91 -46.96 -22.68
N ASN A 671 4.32 -46.28 -21.60
CA ASN A 671 4.04 -44.88 -21.23
C ASN A 671 2.62 -44.22 -21.35
N SER A 672 2.15 -43.80 -20.17
CA SER A 672 1.63 -42.45 -19.85
C SER A 672 0.14 -42.07 -20.05
N TRP A 673 -0.47 -41.76 -18.90
CA TRP A 673 -1.37 -40.62 -18.60
C TRP A 673 -2.61 -40.33 -19.47
N TRP A 674 -3.80 -40.33 -18.84
CA TRP A 674 -4.82 -39.27 -19.03
C TRP A 674 -5.55 -38.95 -17.70
N PRO A 675 -6.16 -37.76 -17.54
CA PRO A 675 -6.62 -37.24 -16.25
C PRO A 675 -8.15 -37.25 -16.04
N LEU A 676 -8.54 -36.71 -14.88
CA LEU A 676 -9.90 -36.48 -14.34
C LEU A 676 -10.98 -36.03 -15.34
N LEU A 677 -12.19 -36.55 -15.14
CA LEU A 677 -13.45 -35.96 -15.64
C LEU A 677 -14.29 -35.39 -14.49
N LEU A 678 -15.00 -34.30 -14.79
CA LEU A 678 -15.94 -33.59 -13.93
C LEU A 678 -17.34 -34.23 -13.96
N ALA A 679 -18.07 -34.19 -12.83
CA ALA A 679 -19.53 -33.99 -12.83
C ALA A 679 -20.01 -33.38 -11.49
N PRO A 680 -21.00 -32.47 -11.49
CA PRO A 680 -21.48 -31.78 -10.28
C PRO A 680 -22.79 -32.38 -9.74
N LEU A 681 -23.22 -31.94 -8.55
CA LEU A 681 -24.63 -32.01 -8.14
C LEU A 681 -25.03 -30.82 -7.26
N LEU A 682 -26.31 -30.46 -7.34
CA LEU A 682 -26.87 -29.16 -6.98
C LEU A 682 -27.89 -29.25 -5.81
N ALA A 683 -28.24 -28.06 -5.30
CA ALA A 683 -29.45 -27.72 -4.53
C ALA A 683 -29.52 -28.07 -3.03
N ALA A 684 -29.53 -27.02 -2.20
CA ALA A 684 -30.74 -26.62 -1.46
C ALA A 684 -30.63 -25.14 -1.01
N LEU A 685 -31.66 -24.33 -1.27
CA LEU A 685 -31.82 -23.00 -0.65
C LEU A 685 -32.48 -23.14 0.73
N ALA A 686 -32.02 -22.34 1.70
CA ALA A 686 -32.82 -22.01 2.89
C ALA A 686 -32.55 -20.55 3.32
N VAL A 687 -33.61 -19.75 3.38
CA VAL A 687 -33.59 -18.35 3.82
C VAL A 687 -33.90 -18.27 5.32
N PRO A 688 -33.12 -17.54 6.14
CA PRO A 688 -33.57 -17.10 7.46
C PRO A 688 -34.19 -15.70 7.40
N ILE A 689 -35.43 -15.60 7.89
CA ILE A 689 -36.22 -14.39 7.99
C ILE A 689 -35.68 -13.46 9.09
N VAL A 690 -35.68 -12.14 8.82
CA VAL A 690 -35.42 -11.10 9.83
C VAL A 690 -36.47 -11.16 10.94
N ARG A 691 -36.06 -11.48 12.18
CA ARG A 691 -36.91 -11.28 13.36
C ARG A 691 -36.40 -10.11 14.21
N ARG A 692 -37.28 -9.12 14.37
CA ARG A 692 -37.01 -7.82 14.99
C ARG A 692 -37.51 -7.81 16.42
N GLU A 693 -36.66 -8.12 17.39
CA GLU A 693 -37.04 -8.01 18.81
C GLU A 693 -36.89 -6.58 19.33
N ARG A 694 -38.01 -6.03 19.83
CA ARG A 694 -38.03 -4.87 20.72
C ARG A 694 -37.88 -5.37 22.15
N SER A 695 -36.78 -5.03 22.84
CA SER A 695 -36.79 -5.03 24.31
C SER A 695 -37.10 -3.61 24.82
N ARG A 696 -38.01 -3.52 25.79
CA ARG A 696 -38.41 -2.27 26.44
C ARG A 696 -37.69 -2.14 27.79
N ARG A 697 -37.20 -0.93 28.05
CA ARG A 697 -37.04 -0.27 29.37
C ARG A 697 -37.19 -1.15 30.63
N ARG A 698 -36.07 -1.37 31.32
CA ARG A 698 -35.88 -1.00 32.74
C ARG A 698 -34.58 -0.19 32.80
N GLY A 699 -34.42 0.87 33.60
CA GLY A 699 -35.20 1.30 34.75
C GLY A 699 -34.32 1.30 36.00
N GLY A 700 -33.33 2.19 36.05
CA GLY A 700 -32.33 2.24 37.12
C GLY A 700 -31.71 3.63 37.28
N ARG A 701 -32.33 4.47 38.12
CA ARG A 701 -31.68 5.64 38.73
C ARG A 701 -30.99 5.19 40.01
N ARG A 702 -29.77 5.68 40.29
CA ARG A 702 -29.38 6.42 41.52
C ARG A 702 -27.86 6.64 41.62
N HIS A 703 -27.52 7.84 42.11
CA HIS A 703 -26.32 8.32 42.86
C HIS A 703 -24.91 7.73 42.54
N ALA A 704 -23.83 8.47 42.27
CA ALA A 704 -23.25 9.76 42.72
C ALA A 704 -21.95 9.54 43.53
N ALA A 705 -21.10 10.59 43.58
CA ALA A 705 -19.89 10.79 44.39
C ALA A 705 -18.50 10.41 43.78
N SER A 706 -17.76 11.48 43.45
CA SER A 706 -16.32 11.74 43.73
C SER A 706 -15.30 10.58 43.79
N ARG A 707 -14.27 10.65 42.93
CA ARG A 707 -13.00 11.31 43.27
C ARG A 707 -12.24 11.72 42.00
#